data_AF-A0A8H4M3L1-F1
#
_entry.id   AF-A0A8H4M3L1-F1
#
_cell.length_a   1.000
_cell.length_b   1.000
_cell.length_c   1.000
_cell.angle_alpha   90.00
_cell.angle_beta   90.00
_cell.angle_gamma   90.00
#
_symmetry.space_group_name_H-M   'P 1'
#
loop_
_entity.id
_entity.type
_entity.pdbx_description
1 polymer ?
#
loop_
_entity_poly.entity_id
_entity_poly.type
_entity_poly.pdbx_seq_one_letter_code
_entity_poly.pdbx_strand_id
1 'polypeptide(L)'
;MSSNNNNNRDTDSHTLIENETEEQSKNDGITSKADAPMNTNQNDEEDVDDVATKLIMEDPSYHRDLLRDLLNVMRLVDNAHVQTLLGMIRADCSIEEMKLFVEKTLKDVQDAGRDGETVKRLQDMRMRVRIESGEPPFRPQVMDIHYLCDQAPYKVPARPWTTVTDDDALVSHLISLYFTWDYPFYAFVDMRAFVHHMQDRNTNSDLCSPFLVNAMLANACHYSQYSEAYAIPGDVKTKGSDFLAEAERHMHSYQLERGRNVRLASLQATLLLYSMSGDDDLGYTMLHRAIEMAESLGIINGPDLDLDKLQMSEEMRSSIQRTAWGLFQVDTVIHTNFRKPSKIHRVCVKRIDRDESQLSEQWVPYPTGRAPRPSFLSQYFDEACRLSFIARDISHHLYQDPKPDATQHEQKKEFYDKLQEWEAQLPDFFDPAGKPPAHILLLRMRYHAIMISLSRDGFGVHTFFSEEEGKSHTTVPPSSQLPADVREKATEQSLASARAIAALVRVHREEYGIGRTHPFTTYAIMVALFTMLDHASFDILDSDFLALTSAFSVIACRSQVGRNLFHIFRQSVRAQDQEARVLESDQVPEEIKELFGRYPRSSKPDKWDYYEDGLDKLGEGEGRDVAAADGMRMRNYAASGVRDMLSKYESLSLGQDSQDRR
;
A
#
# COMPACT_ATOMS: atom_id res chain seq x y z
N MET A 1 -64.38 22.60 7.65
CA MET A 1 -65.36 23.57 8.21
C MET A 1 -64.57 24.74 8.75
N SER A 2 -64.79 25.93 8.14
CA SER A 2 -64.63 27.29 8.70
C SER A 2 -63.20 27.72 9.09
N SER A 3 -62.59 28.82 8.64
CA SER A 3 -63.03 30.06 7.97
C SER A 3 -61.80 30.69 7.28
N ASN A 4 -61.83 31.08 6.01
CA ASN A 4 -62.25 32.39 5.47
C ASN A 4 -61.55 33.62 6.06
N ASN A 5 -60.61 34.23 5.31
CA ASN A 5 -60.76 35.51 4.57
C ASN A 5 -59.36 36.10 4.28
N ASN A 6 -58.91 36.29 3.03
CA ASN A 6 -59.30 37.23 1.97
C ASN A 6 -58.76 38.67 2.13
N ASN A 7 -58.24 39.17 1.00
CA ASN A 7 -57.88 40.54 0.60
C ASN A 7 -56.49 41.07 1.02
N ASN A 8 -55.52 41.35 0.14
CA ASN A 8 -55.51 42.09 -1.14
C ASN A 8 -55.59 43.61 -0.92
N ARG A 9 -54.47 44.35 -1.07
CA ARG A 9 -54.32 45.51 -1.98
C ARG A 9 -53.00 46.28 -1.83
N ASP A 10 -52.57 46.73 -2.99
CA ASP A 10 -51.49 47.63 -3.39
C ASP A 10 -51.44 49.01 -2.70
N THR A 11 -50.41 49.78 -3.07
CA THR A 11 -50.07 51.22 -2.88
C THR A 11 -48.79 51.38 -2.02
N ASP A 12 -47.76 52.18 -2.33
CA ASP A 12 -47.58 53.24 -3.33
C ASP A 12 -46.09 53.42 -3.66
N SER A 13 -45.87 53.91 -4.87
CA SER A 13 -44.64 54.50 -5.41
C SER A 13 -44.25 55.83 -4.73
N HIS A 14 -42.97 56.05 -4.46
CA HIS A 14 -42.37 57.40 -4.48
C HIS A 14 -40.88 57.37 -4.86
N THR A 15 -40.62 57.95 -6.03
CA THR A 15 -39.35 58.53 -6.53
C THR A 15 -38.90 59.71 -5.67
N LEU A 16 -37.60 60.02 -5.68
CA LEU A 16 -36.95 61.35 -5.91
C LEU A 16 -35.49 61.31 -5.36
N ILE A 17 -34.46 61.33 -6.23
CA ILE A 17 -33.63 62.47 -6.69
C ILE A 17 -32.29 62.61 -5.93
N GLU A 18 -31.22 62.45 -6.72
CA GLU A 18 -29.92 63.15 -6.82
C GLU A 18 -29.40 63.99 -5.63
N ASN A 19 -28.11 63.83 -5.30
CA ASN A 19 -27.10 64.87 -5.59
C ASN A 19 -25.64 64.43 -5.35
N GLU A 20 -24.80 64.99 -6.21
CA GLU A 20 -23.34 64.91 -6.34
C GLU A 20 -22.56 65.52 -5.15
N THR A 21 -21.28 65.16 -4.99
CA THR A 21 -20.17 66.15 -4.93
C THR A 21 -18.77 65.51 -4.99
N GLU A 22 -17.91 66.13 -5.80
CA GLU A 22 -16.46 65.91 -5.99
C GLU A 22 -15.61 66.52 -4.86
N GLU A 23 -14.35 66.07 -4.71
CA GLU A 23 -13.10 66.86 -4.57
C GLU A 23 -11.94 65.93 -4.14
N GLN A 24 -10.94 65.64 -4.98
CA GLN A 24 -9.72 66.39 -5.33
C GLN A 24 -8.44 66.01 -4.54
N SER A 25 -7.42 65.76 -5.36
CA SER A 25 -6.00 65.44 -5.20
C SER A 25 -5.18 66.11 -4.08
N LYS A 26 -4.09 65.42 -3.67
CA LYS A 26 -2.76 66.05 -3.51
C LYS A 26 -1.62 65.06 -3.75
N ASN A 27 -0.67 65.48 -4.56
CA ASN A 27 0.58 64.84 -4.97
C ASN A 27 1.70 65.84 -4.63
N ASP A 28 2.88 65.36 -4.18
CA ASP A 28 4.21 66.01 -4.12
C ASP A 28 5.11 65.07 -3.27
N GLY A 29 6.37 64.72 -3.55
CA GLY A 29 7.37 65.18 -4.50
C GLY A 29 8.78 65.05 -3.89
N ILE A 30 9.55 64.03 -4.32
CA ILE A 30 11.01 64.02 -4.65
C ILE A 30 12.05 64.56 -3.64
N THR A 31 13.09 63.76 -3.32
CA THR A 31 14.53 64.10 -3.60
C THR A 31 15.53 62.96 -3.30
N SER A 32 16.45 62.78 -4.25
CA SER A 32 17.59 61.86 -4.28
C SER A 32 18.84 62.40 -3.54
N LYS A 33 19.75 61.51 -3.11
CA LYS A 33 21.21 61.75 -3.20
C LYS A 33 22.02 60.45 -3.15
N ALA A 34 23.02 60.39 -4.02
CA ALA A 34 23.97 59.31 -4.27
C ALA A 34 25.19 59.34 -3.32
N ASP A 35 25.85 58.18 -3.11
CA ASP A 35 27.27 57.92 -3.46
C ASP A 35 27.75 56.54 -2.93
N ALA A 36 28.59 55.87 -3.73
CA ALA A 36 29.09 54.49 -3.67
C ALA A 36 30.19 54.27 -2.56
N PRO A 37 30.80 53.06 -2.30
CA PRO A 37 31.22 52.05 -3.31
C PRO A 37 31.06 50.55 -2.96
N MET A 38 31.24 49.74 -4.00
CA MET A 38 31.47 48.28 -3.99
C MET A 38 32.55 47.88 -2.97
N ASN A 39 32.28 46.78 -2.26
CA ASN A 39 33.34 45.88 -1.83
C ASN A 39 32.92 44.44 -2.15
N THR A 40 33.63 43.87 -3.12
CA THR A 40 33.56 42.46 -3.54
C THR A 40 34.31 41.59 -2.55
N ASN A 41 33.62 40.67 -1.89
CA ASN A 41 34.15 39.41 -1.36
C ASN A 41 33.14 38.36 -1.87
N GLN A 42 33.36 37.60 -2.95
CA GLN A 42 34.26 36.44 -3.02
C GLN A 42 34.31 35.71 -1.68
N ASN A 43 33.32 34.83 -1.44
CA ASN A 43 33.37 33.68 -0.52
C ASN A 43 32.11 32.79 -0.57
N ASP A 44 31.11 33.07 -1.41
CA ASP A 44 29.87 32.26 -1.46
C ASP A 44 29.89 31.10 -2.48
N GLU A 45 31.00 30.86 -3.19
CA GLU A 45 31.12 29.73 -4.14
C GLU A 45 31.81 28.48 -3.55
N GLU A 46 32.55 28.58 -2.43
CA GLU A 46 33.22 27.41 -1.84
C GLU A 46 32.32 26.59 -0.88
N ASP A 47 31.24 27.16 -0.36
CA ASP A 47 30.34 26.44 0.58
C ASP A 47 29.22 25.62 -0.12
N VAL A 48 28.90 25.93 -1.39
CA VAL A 48 27.91 25.16 -2.16
C VAL A 48 28.53 23.89 -2.73
N ASP A 49 29.81 23.94 -3.11
CA ASP A 49 30.55 22.77 -3.58
C ASP A 49 30.91 21.81 -2.43
N ASP A 50 31.19 22.27 -1.21
CA ASP A 50 31.49 21.35 -0.09
C ASP A 50 30.24 20.59 0.42
N VAL A 51 29.04 21.18 0.26
CA VAL A 51 27.75 20.52 0.55
C VAL A 51 27.32 19.59 -0.59
N ALA A 52 27.54 19.98 -1.85
CA ALA A 52 27.32 19.12 -3.01
C ALA A 52 28.28 17.92 -3.00
N THR A 53 29.55 18.12 -2.66
CA THR A 53 30.56 17.06 -2.61
C THR A 53 30.34 16.11 -1.42
N LYS A 54 29.76 16.59 -0.30
CA LYS A 54 29.30 15.72 0.81
C LYS A 54 28.05 14.90 0.48
N LEU A 55 27.23 15.34 -0.47
CA LEU A 55 26.02 14.63 -0.93
C LEU A 55 26.30 13.67 -2.10
N ILE A 56 27.45 13.79 -2.77
CA ILE A 56 27.97 12.86 -3.80
C ILE A 56 28.86 11.78 -3.17
N MET A 57 28.56 11.38 -1.93
CA MET A 57 29.10 10.12 -1.41
C MET A 57 28.10 9.02 -1.73
N GLU A 58 28.15 8.55 -2.98
CA GLU A 58 27.70 7.20 -3.31
C GLU A 58 28.27 6.24 -2.26
N ASP A 59 27.44 5.34 -1.74
CA ASP A 59 27.81 4.43 -0.66
C ASP A 59 29.13 3.72 -1.00
N PRO A 60 30.24 3.94 -0.26
CA PRO A 60 31.53 3.34 -0.58
C PRO A 60 31.50 1.80 -0.56
N SER A 61 30.47 1.21 0.06
CA SER A 61 30.23 -0.24 0.05
C SER A 61 29.71 -0.73 -1.31
N TYR A 62 28.87 0.05 -1.99
CA TYR A 62 28.24 -0.29 -3.27
C TYR A 62 29.28 -0.52 -4.38
N HIS A 63 30.19 0.45 -4.57
CA HIS A 63 31.25 0.32 -5.58
C HIS A 63 32.22 -0.80 -5.23
N ARG A 64 32.46 -1.04 -3.93
CA ARG A 64 33.36 -2.10 -3.46
C ARG A 64 32.79 -3.49 -3.75
N ASP A 65 31.49 -3.67 -3.52
CA ASP A 65 30.84 -4.97 -3.66
C ASP A 65 30.53 -5.29 -5.13
N LEU A 66 30.13 -4.30 -5.94
CA LEU A 66 30.03 -4.42 -7.40
C LEU A 66 31.39 -4.78 -8.02
N LEU A 67 32.47 -4.13 -7.59
CA LEU A 67 33.81 -4.41 -8.08
C LEU A 67 34.31 -5.79 -7.65
N ARG A 68 33.96 -6.24 -6.44
CA ARG A 68 34.25 -7.60 -5.95
C ARG A 68 33.51 -8.66 -6.77
N ASP A 69 32.26 -8.42 -7.12
CA ASP A 69 31.45 -9.33 -7.90
C ASP A 69 31.91 -9.40 -9.37
N LEU A 70 32.28 -8.26 -9.98
CA LEU A 70 32.92 -8.25 -11.31
C LEU A 70 34.23 -9.05 -11.32
N LEU A 71 35.07 -8.90 -10.29
CA LEU A 71 36.30 -9.67 -10.14
C LEU A 71 36.05 -11.17 -9.96
N ASN A 72 34.94 -11.56 -9.34
CA ASN A 72 34.52 -12.95 -9.22
C ASN A 72 34.01 -13.51 -10.56
N VAL A 73 33.26 -12.72 -11.34
CA VAL A 73 32.83 -13.10 -12.70
C VAL A 73 34.02 -13.26 -13.64
N MET A 74 35.02 -12.39 -13.56
CA MET A 74 36.26 -12.53 -14.34
C MET A 74 37.00 -13.84 -14.07
N ARG A 75 36.81 -14.44 -12.89
CA ARG A 75 37.42 -15.73 -12.53
C ARG A 75 36.65 -16.94 -13.06
N LEU A 76 35.39 -16.76 -13.48
CA LEU A 76 34.45 -17.83 -13.83
C LEU A 76 34.14 -17.89 -15.34
N VAL A 77 34.33 -16.79 -16.07
CA VAL A 77 33.97 -16.65 -17.50
C VAL A 77 35.21 -16.73 -18.41
N ASP A 78 34.99 -17.02 -19.69
CA ASP A 78 36.06 -17.10 -20.69
C ASP A 78 36.84 -15.80 -20.91
N ASN A 79 38.09 -15.97 -21.34
CA ASN A 79 39.01 -14.87 -21.64
C ASN A 79 38.43 -13.82 -22.61
N ALA A 80 37.52 -14.20 -23.51
CA ALA A 80 36.88 -13.26 -24.44
C ALA A 80 35.96 -12.25 -23.72
N HIS A 81 35.14 -12.72 -22.77
CA HIS A 81 34.29 -11.86 -21.95
C HIS A 81 35.12 -11.01 -20.99
N VAL A 82 36.21 -11.56 -20.44
CA VAL A 82 37.17 -10.82 -19.60
C VAL A 82 37.82 -9.66 -20.36
N GLN A 83 38.26 -9.87 -21.60
CA GLN A 83 38.83 -8.80 -22.42
C GLN A 83 37.80 -7.73 -22.79
N THR A 84 36.55 -8.13 -23.00
CA THR A 84 35.46 -7.17 -23.27
C THR A 84 35.18 -6.30 -22.06
N LEU A 85 35.07 -6.88 -20.87
CA LEU A 85 34.90 -6.15 -19.62
C LEU A 85 36.07 -5.20 -19.32
N LEU A 86 37.31 -5.65 -19.52
CA LEU A 86 38.50 -4.81 -19.36
C LEU A 86 38.54 -3.66 -20.37
N GLY A 87 38.02 -3.88 -21.59
CA GLY A 87 37.85 -2.83 -22.59
C GLY A 87 36.81 -1.79 -22.18
N MET A 88 35.69 -2.22 -21.59
CA MET A 88 34.64 -1.34 -21.06
C MET A 88 35.13 -0.52 -19.86
N ILE A 89 35.85 -1.15 -18.92
CA ILE A 89 36.43 -0.45 -17.76
C ILE A 89 37.46 0.61 -18.19
N ARG A 90 38.25 0.33 -19.23
CA ARG A 90 39.21 1.31 -19.79
C ARG A 90 38.54 2.48 -20.53
N ALA A 91 37.26 2.36 -20.85
CA ALA A 91 36.49 3.36 -21.58
C ALA A 91 35.53 4.15 -20.66
N ASP A 92 35.71 4.08 -19.33
CA ASP A 92 34.84 4.71 -18.33
C ASP A 92 33.36 4.33 -18.51
N CYS A 93 33.08 3.02 -18.58
CA CYS A 93 31.73 2.52 -18.82
C CYS A 93 30.72 2.89 -17.72
N SER A 94 29.46 3.12 -18.13
CA SER A 94 28.36 3.37 -17.20
C SER A 94 27.86 2.08 -16.53
N ILE A 95 27.14 2.22 -15.41
CA ILE A 95 26.51 1.10 -14.69
C ILE A 95 25.47 0.37 -15.59
N GLU A 96 24.83 1.08 -16.52
CA GLU A 96 23.86 0.51 -17.47
C GLU A 96 24.54 -0.33 -18.55
N GLU A 97 25.69 0.11 -19.05
CA GLU A 97 26.50 -0.67 -19.99
C GLU A 97 27.04 -1.95 -19.33
N MET A 98 27.35 -1.87 -18.04
CA MET A 98 27.74 -3.02 -17.23
C MET A 98 26.57 -4.00 -17.00
N LYS A 99 25.35 -3.50 -16.77
CA LYS A 99 24.11 -4.30 -16.71
C LYS A 99 23.89 -5.09 -18.01
N LEU A 100 24.01 -4.43 -19.16
CA LEU A 100 23.89 -5.06 -20.48
C LEU A 100 24.97 -6.11 -20.73
N PHE A 101 26.20 -5.87 -20.26
CA PHE A 101 27.29 -6.84 -20.35
C PHE A 101 27.02 -8.11 -19.53
N VAL A 102 26.51 -7.97 -18.30
CA VAL A 102 26.13 -9.11 -17.44
C VAL A 102 24.99 -9.92 -18.06
N GLU A 103 23.97 -9.26 -18.63
CA GLU A 103 22.87 -9.95 -19.33
C GLU A 103 23.33 -10.72 -20.56
N LYS A 104 24.20 -10.11 -21.38
CA LYS A 104 24.77 -10.75 -22.56
C LYS A 104 25.63 -11.96 -22.17
N THR A 105 26.46 -11.81 -21.15
CA THR A 105 27.34 -12.88 -20.65
C THR A 105 26.53 -14.04 -20.06
N LEU A 106 25.46 -13.76 -19.33
CA LEU A 106 24.57 -14.79 -18.79
C LEU A 106 23.89 -15.59 -19.92
N LYS A 107 23.45 -14.92 -20.98
CA LYS A 107 22.85 -15.56 -22.15
C LYS A 107 23.86 -16.45 -22.88
N ASP A 108 25.07 -15.95 -23.11
CA ASP A 108 26.15 -16.71 -23.77
C ASP A 108 26.56 -17.95 -22.96
N VAL A 109 26.60 -17.85 -21.62
CA VAL A 109 26.97 -18.95 -20.72
C VAL A 109 25.85 -20.01 -20.63
N GLN A 110 24.59 -19.60 -20.70
CA GLN A 110 23.43 -20.50 -20.77
C GLN A 110 23.38 -21.26 -22.11
N ASP A 111 23.63 -20.56 -23.22
CA ASP A 111 23.65 -21.14 -24.56
C ASP A 111 24.85 -22.09 -24.77
N ALA A 112 25.96 -21.86 -24.06
CA ALA A 112 27.15 -22.70 -24.09
C ALA A 112 27.08 -23.97 -23.21
N GLY A 113 25.98 -24.19 -22.47
CA GLY A 113 25.75 -25.41 -21.68
C GLY A 113 26.71 -25.60 -20.49
N ARG A 114 27.16 -24.51 -19.86
CA ARG A 114 28.12 -24.54 -18.74
C ARG A 114 27.51 -24.88 -17.38
N ASP A 115 28.41 -25.26 -16.47
CA ASP A 115 28.20 -25.72 -15.10
C ASP A 115 27.10 -24.94 -14.34
N GLY A 116 26.17 -25.68 -13.73
CA GLY A 116 24.94 -25.12 -13.12
C GLY A 116 25.20 -24.13 -11.99
N GLU A 117 26.35 -24.24 -11.33
CA GLU A 117 26.79 -23.32 -10.27
C GLU A 117 27.17 -21.93 -10.83
N THR A 118 27.76 -21.86 -12.03
CA THR A 118 28.13 -20.60 -12.68
C THR A 118 26.88 -19.86 -13.16
N VAL A 119 25.91 -20.60 -13.73
CA VAL A 119 24.62 -20.05 -14.12
C VAL A 119 23.85 -19.53 -12.90
N LYS A 120 23.85 -20.30 -11.80
CA LYS A 120 23.20 -19.88 -10.55
C LYS A 120 23.84 -18.62 -9.96
N ARG A 121 25.17 -18.51 -9.94
CA ARG A 121 25.88 -17.30 -9.47
C ARG A 121 25.66 -16.08 -10.36
N LEU A 122 25.60 -16.25 -11.68
CA LEU A 122 25.28 -15.16 -12.60
C LEU A 122 23.80 -14.75 -12.52
N GLN A 123 22.89 -15.69 -12.21
CA GLN A 123 21.50 -15.39 -11.88
C GLN A 123 21.38 -14.67 -10.54
N ASP A 124 22.12 -15.08 -9.51
CA ASP A 124 22.19 -14.38 -8.23
C ASP A 124 22.77 -12.97 -8.41
N MET A 125 23.79 -12.80 -9.25
CA MET A 125 24.33 -11.48 -9.61
C MET A 125 23.32 -10.66 -10.42
N ARG A 126 22.58 -11.25 -11.36
CA ARG A 126 21.48 -10.57 -12.05
C ARG A 126 20.41 -10.11 -11.08
N MET A 127 20.08 -10.94 -10.07
CA MET A 127 19.17 -10.58 -9.01
C MET A 127 19.77 -9.49 -8.14
N ARG A 128 21.07 -9.51 -7.83
CA ARG A 128 21.79 -8.48 -7.05
C ARG A 128 22.03 -7.17 -7.79
N VAL A 129 22.15 -7.19 -9.11
CA VAL A 129 22.28 -5.99 -9.96
C VAL A 129 20.89 -5.40 -10.24
N ARG A 130 19.82 -6.20 -10.11
CA ARG A 130 18.43 -5.74 -9.99
C ARG A 130 18.04 -5.36 -8.56
N ILE A 131 18.74 -5.89 -7.55
CA ILE A 131 18.75 -5.36 -6.19
C ILE A 131 19.60 -4.10 -6.30
N GLU A 132 18.98 -3.00 -6.68
CA GLU A 132 19.43 -1.73 -6.11
C GLU A 132 19.31 -1.89 -4.60
N SER A 133 20.44 -2.23 -4.01
CA SER A 133 20.73 -2.12 -2.61
C SER A 133 21.19 -0.71 -2.34
N GLY A 134 20.27 -0.02 -1.69
CA GLY A 134 20.19 1.42 -1.63
C GLY A 134 18.70 1.72 -1.71
N GLU A 135 18.22 2.67 -0.92
CA GLU A 135 16.93 3.27 -1.20
C GLU A 135 16.86 3.55 -2.71
N PRO A 136 15.75 3.25 -3.43
CA PRO A 136 15.60 3.76 -4.79
C PRO A 136 15.94 5.24 -4.72
N PRO A 137 16.88 5.76 -5.56
CA PRO A 137 17.36 7.12 -5.39
C PRO A 137 16.15 8.03 -5.27
N PHE A 138 15.98 8.65 -4.10
CA PHE A 138 14.79 9.43 -3.75
C PHE A 138 14.67 10.72 -4.57
N ARG A 139 15.38 10.83 -5.68
CA ARG A 139 15.48 12.01 -6.52
C ARG A 139 15.71 11.59 -7.97
N PRO A 140 14.72 11.76 -8.85
CA PRO A 140 15.02 12.28 -10.18
C PRO A 140 15.49 13.73 -9.96
N GLN A 141 16.80 13.96 -9.81
CA GLN A 141 17.37 15.32 -9.91
C GLN A 141 17.35 15.83 -11.37
N VAL A 142 17.00 14.94 -12.30
CA VAL A 142 16.79 15.21 -13.72
C VAL A 142 15.49 14.51 -14.09
N MET A 143 14.67 15.16 -14.92
CA MET A 143 13.50 14.55 -15.57
C MET A 143 13.90 13.17 -16.12
N ASP A 144 13.31 12.10 -15.60
CA ASP A 144 13.61 10.73 -16.06
C ASP A 144 13.27 10.64 -17.55
N ILE A 145 14.13 10.06 -18.40
CA ILE A 145 13.80 9.90 -19.83
C ILE A 145 12.52 9.07 -20.04
N HIS A 146 12.18 8.21 -19.08
CA HIS A 146 10.89 7.49 -19.04
C HIS A 146 9.70 8.46 -18.98
N TYR A 147 9.84 9.62 -18.31
CA TYR A 147 8.85 10.71 -18.30
C TYR A 147 8.45 11.17 -19.72
N LEU A 148 9.39 11.15 -20.67
CA LEU A 148 9.16 11.57 -22.06
C LEU A 148 8.62 10.43 -22.95
N CYS A 149 8.75 9.18 -22.52
CA CYS A 149 8.40 7.99 -23.31
C CYS A 149 7.11 7.29 -22.83
N ASP A 150 6.71 7.49 -21.57
CA ASP A 150 5.58 6.81 -20.96
C ASP A 150 4.25 7.47 -21.33
N GLN A 151 3.56 6.89 -22.31
CA GLN A 151 2.19 7.33 -22.64
C GLN A 151 1.21 6.81 -21.59
N ALA A 152 0.66 7.72 -20.79
CA ALA A 152 -0.41 7.42 -19.84
C ALA A 152 -1.59 6.74 -20.56
N PRO A 153 -2.00 5.52 -20.15
CA PRO A 153 -3.13 4.80 -20.74
C PRO A 153 -4.45 5.59 -20.68
N TYR A 154 -4.65 6.40 -19.64
CA TYR A 154 -5.83 7.21 -19.45
C TYR A 154 -5.45 8.69 -19.52
N LYS A 155 -6.04 9.40 -20.49
CA LYS A 155 -5.84 10.84 -20.69
C LYS A 155 -7.03 11.61 -20.15
N VAL A 156 -6.79 12.44 -19.15
CA VAL A 156 -7.82 13.20 -18.44
C VAL A 156 -7.30 14.61 -18.09
N PRO A 157 -8.16 15.62 -18.06
CA PRO A 157 -7.72 16.99 -17.77
C PRO A 157 -7.51 17.21 -16.26
N ALA A 158 -6.64 18.16 -15.89
CA ALA A 158 -6.47 18.64 -14.53
C ALA A 158 -7.60 19.60 -14.13
N ARG A 159 -7.87 20.62 -14.96
CA ARG A 159 -9.02 21.52 -14.75
C ARG A 159 -10.30 20.94 -15.36
N PRO A 160 -11.46 21.06 -14.68
CA PRO A 160 -11.73 21.84 -13.46
C PRO A 160 -11.64 21.04 -12.15
N TRP A 161 -10.98 19.88 -12.16
CA TRP A 161 -11.10 18.88 -11.09
C TRP A 161 -10.22 19.16 -9.88
N THR A 162 -9.06 19.76 -10.09
CA THR A 162 -8.12 20.10 -9.01
C THR A 162 -7.58 21.51 -9.20
N THR A 163 -7.25 22.16 -8.08
CA THR A 163 -6.55 23.44 -8.05
C THR A 163 -5.06 23.29 -7.70
N VAL A 164 -4.62 22.07 -7.36
CA VAL A 164 -3.23 21.76 -6.98
C VAL A 164 -2.27 21.89 -8.16
N THR A 165 -2.72 21.57 -9.37
CA THR A 165 -1.92 21.64 -10.59
C THR A 165 -2.79 21.94 -11.81
N ASP A 166 -2.19 22.58 -12.82
CA ASP A 166 -2.77 22.79 -14.14
C ASP A 166 -2.22 21.81 -15.19
N ASP A 167 -1.38 20.85 -14.78
CA ASP A 167 -0.74 19.89 -15.67
C ASP A 167 -1.62 18.64 -15.91
N ASP A 168 -2.25 18.61 -17.09
CA ASP A 168 -3.03 17.47 -17.57
C ASP A 168 -2.19 16.17 -17.66
N ALA A 169 -0.88 16.25 -17.91
CA ALA A 169 -0.01 15.08 -18.03
C ALA A 169 0.26 14.44 -16.67
N LEU A 170 0.53 15.25 -15.63
CA LEU A 170 0.65 14.77 -14.25
C LEU A 170 -0.64 14.10 -13.77
N VAL A 171 -1.80 14.74 -14.00
CA VAL A 171 -3.10 14.16 -13.60
C VAL A 171 -3.39 12.87 -14.36
N SER A 172 -3.12 12.82 -15.67
CA SER A 172 -3.25 11.59 -16.47
C SER A 172 -2.33 10.48 -15.99
N HIS A 173 -1.09 10.80 -15.61
CA HIS A 173 -0.13 9.86 -15.05
C HIS A 173 -0.62 9.27 -13.73
N LEU A 174 -1.07 10.11 -12.79
CA LEU A 174 -1.58 9.68 -11.48
C LEU A 174 -2.84 8.83 -11.60
N ILE A 175 -3.83 9.26 -12.40
CA ILE A 175 -5.04 8.45 -12.65
C ILE A 175 -4.69 7.11 -13.30
N SER A 176 -3.70 7.08 -14.19
CA SER A 176 -3.22 5.84 -14.78
C SER A 176 -2.53 4.92 -13.77
N LEU A 177 -1.74 5.47 -12.85
CA LEU A 177 -1.16 4.68 -11.76
C LEU A 177 -2.23 4.08 -10.85
N TYR A 178 -3.25 4.86 -10.48
CA TYR A 178 -4.37 4.38 -9.68
C TYR A 178 -5.08 3.21 -10.37
N PHE A 179 -5.48 3.37 -11.63
CA PHE A 179 -6.18 2.33 -12.38
C PHE A 179 -5.31 1.09 -12.66
N THR A 180 -3.99 1.23 -12.64
CA THR A 180 -3.06 0.12 -12.88
C THR A 180 -2.80 -0.71 -11.62
N TRP A 181 -2.53 -0.06 -10.48
CA TRP A 181 -1.97 -0.73 -9.30
C TRP A 181 -2.94 -0.86 -8.13
N ASP A 182 -3.85 0.11 -7.96
CA ASP A 182 -4.73 0.18 -6.80
C ASP A 182 -6.13 -0.33 -7.11
N TYR A 183 -6.73 0.27 -8.13
CA TYR A 183 -8.08 0.02 -8.58
C TYR A 183 -8.42 -1.47 -8.75
N PRO A 184 -7.58 -2.31 -9.39
CA PRO A 184 -7.98 -3.69 -9.66
C PRO A 184 -8.27 -4.49 -8.40
N PHE A 185 -7.72 -4.13 -7.24
CA PHE A 185 -7.89 -4.90 -6.02
C PHE A 185 -9.32 -4.84 -5.47
N TYR A 186 -9.95 -3.65 -5.49
CA TYR A 186 -11.31 -3.43 -4.96
C TYR A 186 -12.35 -3.06 -6.02
N ALA A 187 -11.94 -2.46 -7.13
CA ALA A 187 -12.74 -2.01 -8.27
C ALA A 187 -14.14 -1.42 -7.94
N PHE A 188 -14.22 -0.60 -6.87
CA PHE A 188 -15.49 -0.02 -6.39
C PHE A 188 -15.99 1.17 -7.24
N VAL A 189 -15.23 1.58 -8.26
CA VAL A 189 -15.61 2.62 -9.22
C VAL A 189 -15.83 1.99 -10.59
N ASP A 190 -16.79 2.50 -11.37
CA ASP A 190 -16.82 2.20 -12.79
C ASP A 190 -15.75 3.03 -13.51
N MET A 191 -14.66 2.38 -13.90
CA MET A 191 -13.51 3.03 -14.52
C MET A 191 -13.90 3.75 -15.82
N ARG A 192 -14.75 3.14 -16.66
CA ARG A 192 -15.12 3.71 -17.96
C ARG A 192 -15.99 4.95 -17.75
N ALA A 193 -16.99 4.85 -16.87
CA ALA A 193 -17.84 5.98 -16.52
C ALA A 193 -17.04 7.12 -15.89
N PHE A 194 -16.18 6.82 -14.92
CA PHE A 194 -15.36 7.82 -14.25
C PHE A 194 -14.48 8.59 -15.25
N VAL A 195 -13.74 7.87 -16.10
CA VAL A 195 -12.86 8.50 -17.10
C VAL A 195 -13.66 9.33 -18.10
N HIS A 196 -14.79 8.82 -18.58
CA HIS A 196 -15.68 9.55 -19.50
C HIS A 196 -16.16 10.88 -18.89
N HIS A 197 -16.74 10.85 -17.68
CA HIS A 197 -17.24 12.05 -17.00
C HIS A 197 -16.11 13.02 -16.62
N MET A 198 -14.91 12.50 -16.31
CA MET A 198 -13.72 13.32 -16.06
C MET A 198 -13.26 14.07 -17.33
N GLN A 199 -13.26 13.40 -18.49
CA GLN A 199 -12.92 13.99 -19.79
C GLN A 199 -13.92 15.06 -20.22
N ASP A 200 -15.21 14.84 -19.96
CA ASP A 200 -16.30 15.78 -20.26
C ASP A 200 -16.29 17.04 -19.38
N ARG A 201 -15.43 17.10 -18.35
CA ARG A 201 -15.32 18.23 -17.41
C ARG A 201 -16.63 18.54 -16.68
N ASN A 202 -17.50 17.53 -16.51
CA ASN A 202 -18.81 17.69 -15.89
C ASN A 202 -18.75 17.50 -14.37
N THR A 203 -18.48 18.57 -13.63
CA THR A 203 -18.37 18.54 -12.15
C THR A 203 -19.69 18.27 -11.43
N ASN A 204 -20.82 18.28 -12.13
CA ASN A 204 -22.15 18.03 -11.57
C ASN A 204 -22.60 16.57 -11.70
N SER A 205 -21.73 15.68 -12.20
CA SER A 205 -22.00 14.25 -12.28
C SER A 205 -22.04 13.59 -10.90
N ASP A 206 -22.89 12.57 -10.76
CA ASP A 206 -22.90 11.67 -9.60
C ASP A 206 -21.82 10.59 -9.70
N LEU A 207 -21.18 10.42 -10.86
CA LEU A 207 -20.18 9.39 -11.17
C LEU A 207 -18.75 9.90 -11.17
N CYS A 208 -18.56 11.22 -11.22
CA CYS A 208 -17.25 11.87 -11.10
C CYS A 208 -17.43 13.22 -10.40
N SER A 209 -16.60 13.51 -9.40
CA SER A 209 -16.62 14.79 -8.68
C SER A 209 -15.21 15.24 -8.34
N PRO A 210 -14.96 16.55 -8.15
CA PRO A 210 -13.67 17.04 -7.66
C PRO A 210 -13.21 16.35 -6.37
N PHE A 211 -14.15 16.00 -5.48
CA PHE A 211 -13.83 15.25 -4.26
C PHE A 211 -13.21 13.88 -4.57
N LEU A 212 -13.88 13.09 -5.43
CA LEU A 212 -13.40 11.78 -5.83
C LEU A 212 -12.07 11.85 -6.61
N VAL A 213 -11.94 12.82 -7.51
CA VAL A 213 -10.71 13.00 -8.30
C VAL A 213 -9.53 13.29 -7.36
N ASN A 214 -9.65 14.27 -6.45
CA ASN A 214 -8.53 14.60 -5.56
C ASN A 214 -8.20 13.48 -4.58
N ALA A 215 -9.20 12.73 -4.09
CA ALA A 215 -8.96 11.53 -3.28
C ALA A 215 -8.22 10.44 -4.07
N MET A 216 -8.57 10.21 -5.34
CA MET A 216 -7.82 9.29 -6.21
C MET A 216 -6.40 9.76 -6.48
N LEU A 217 -6.20 11.06 -6.74
CA LEU A 217 -4.88 11.64 -7.01
C LEU A 217 -3.96 11.53 -5.78
N ALA A 218 -4.47 11.84 -4.59
CA ALA A 218 -3.74 11.64 -3.34
C ALA A 218 -3.29 10.18 -3.17
N ASN A 219 -4.15 9.21 -3.54
CA ASN A 219 -3.82 7.79 -3.41
C ASN A 219 -2.75 7.40 -4.43
N ALA A 220 -2.95 7.82 -5.67
CA ALA A 220 -2.06 7.58 -6.80
C ALA A 220 -0.63 8.07 -6.55
N CYS A 221 -0.47 9.18 -5.81
CA CYS A 221 0.86 9.71 -5.46
C CYS A 221 1.75 8.64 -4.85
N HIS A 222 1.23 7.72 -4.02
CA HIS A 222 2.02 6.64 -3.42
C HIS A 222 2.69 5.70 -4.45
N TYR A 223 2.16 5.62 -5.66
CA TYR A 223 2.67 4.81 -6.77
C TYR A 223 3.56 5.60 -7.75
N SER A 224 3.61 6.93 -7.61
CA SER A 224 4.46 7.80 -8.42
C SER A 224 5.83 8.01 -7.78
N GLN A 225 6.83 8.25 -8.63
CA GLN A 225 8.19 8.65 -8.25
C GLN A 225 8.45 10.12 -8.58
N TYR A 226 7.44 10.84 -9.10
CA TYR A 226 7.58 12.24 -9.52
C TYR A 226 7.70 13.14 -8.29
N SER A 227 8.56 14.15 -8.38
CA SER A 227 8.73 15.17 -7.33
C SER A 227 7.43 15.91 -7.02
N GLU A 228 6.60 16.11 -8.04
CA GLU A 228 5.31 16.80 -8.02
C GLU A 228 4.23 16.00 -7.29
N ALA A 229 4.50 14.72 -6.97
CA ALA A 229 3.65 13.92 -6.09
C ALA A 229 3.85 14.27 -4.60
N TYR A 230 4.82 15.14 -4.26
CA TYR A 230 5.19 15.53 -2.90
C TYR A 230 5.02 17.04 -2.73
N ALA A 231 4.50 17.48 -1.58
CA ALA A 231 4.51 18.92 -1.26
C ALA A 231 5.94 19.40 -0.95
N ILE A 232 6.75 18.55 -0.31
CA ILE A 232 8.19 18.75 -0.11
C ILE A 232 8.92 17.62 -0.83
N PRO A 233 9.58 17.88 -1.97
CA PRO A 233 10.28 16.85 -2.74
C PRO A 233 11.23 16.01 -1.87
N GLY A 234 11.01 14.70 -1.87
CA GLY A 234 11.80 13.73 -1.11
C GLY A 234 11.30 13.45 0.32
N ASP A 235 10.37 14.25 0.86
CA ASP A 235 9.75 13.96 2.16
C ASP A 235 8.50 13.08 1.99
N VAL A 236 8.65 11.79 2.28
CA VAL A 236 7.58 10.77 2.23
C VAL A 236 6.33 11.14 3.01
N LYS A 237 6.42 11.95 4.06
CA LYS A 237 5.25 12.40 4.83
C LYS A 237 4.37 13.36 4.05
N THR A 238 4.94 14.09 3.10
CA THR A 238 4.24 15.07 2.27
C THR A 238 3.73 14.49 0.96
N LYS A 239 3.89 13.18 0.76
CA LYS A 239 3.49 12.51 -0.48
C LYS A 239 1.97 12.49 -0.60
N GLY A 240 1.45 13.14 -1.64
CA GLY A 240 0.01 13.28 -1.89
C GLY A 240 -0.71 14.26 -0.96
N SER A 241 -0.02 14.97 -0.06
CA SER A 241 -0.66 15.81 0.95
C SER A 241 -1.45 16.98 0.37
N ASP A 242 -0.98 17.60 -0.73
CA ASP A 242 -1.69 18.72 -1.36
C ASP A 242 -3.02 18.28 -1.98
N PHE A 243 -3.04 17.12 -2.64
CA PHE A 243 -4.26 16.53 -3.18
C PHE A 243 -5.20 16.05 -2.06
N LEU A 244 -4.65 15.50 -0.96
CA LEU A 244 -5.44 15.11 0.21
C LEU A 244 -6.13 16.33 0.84
N ALA A 245 -5.39 17.43 1.05
CA ALA A 245 -5.94 18.67 1.58
C ALA A 245 -7.06 19.24 0.67
N GLU A 246 -6.88 19.16 -0.65
CA GLU A 246 -7.93 19.57 -1.60
C GLU A 246 -9.16 18.64 -1.55
N ALA A 247 -8.96 17.32 -1.38
CA ALA A 247 -10.05 16.37 -1.19
C ALA A 247 -10.83 16.67 0.11
N GLU A 248 -10.13 16.94 1.21
CA GLU A 248 -10.73 17.30 2.51
C GLU A 248 -11.51 18.64 2.43
N ARG A 249 -10.97 19.64 1.72
CA ARG A 249 -11.68 20.90 1.43
C ARG A 249 -13.01 20.63 0.73
N HIS A 250 -13.03 19.72 -0.24
CA HIS A 250 -14.27 19.30 -0.88
C HIS A 250 -15.18 18.50 0.06
N MET A 251 -14.63 17.61 0.89
CA MET A 251 -15.40 16.85 1.88
C MET A 251 -16.22 17.77 2.77
N HIS A 252 -15.67 18.88 3.26
CA HIS A 252 -16.40 19.87 4.06
C HIS A 252 -17.65 20.43 3.35
N SER A 253 -17.57 20.61 2.03
CA SER A 253 -18.71 21.07 1.22
C SER A 253 -19.82 20.01 1.11
N TYR A 254 -19.45 18.73 1.20
CA TYR A 254 -20.35 17.58 1.07
C TYR A 254 -20.78 16.97 2.43
N GLN A 255 -20.35 17.53 3.56
CA GLN A 255 -20.72 17.06 4.91
C GLN A 255 -22.22 17.12 5.21
N LEU A 256 -22.98 17.92 4.45
CA LEU A 256 -24.44 18.05 4.59
C LEU A 256 -25.22 16.95 3.82
N GLU A 257 -24.56 16.15 2.99
CA GLU A 257 -25.20 15.03 2.30
C GLU A 257 -25.64 13.97 3.32
N ARG A 258 -26.96 13.77 3.45
CA ARG A 258 -27.56 12.76 4.34
C ARG A 258 -28.76 12.09 3.68
N GLY A 259 -29.00 10.84 4.06
CA GLY A 259 -30.14 10.05 3.57
C GLY A 259 -30.11 9.90 2.05
N ARG A 260 -31.22 10.25 1.38
CA ARG A 260 -31.38 10.09 -0.08
C ARG A 260 -30.58 11.09 -0.93
N ASN A 261 -29.93 12.08 -0.33
CA ASN A 261 -29.13 13.08 -1.03
C ASN A 261 -27.63 12.72 -1.11
N VAL A 262 -27.24 11.54 -0.62
CA VAL A 262 -25.86 11.05 -0.72
C VAL A 262 -25.52 10.80 -2.18
N ARG A 263 -24.46 11.43 -2.68
CA ARG A 263 -23.97 11.18 -4.05
C ARG A 263 -23.02 9.99 -4.07
N LEU A 264 -23.07 9.20 -5.14
CA LEU A 264 -22.24 8.00 -5.28
C LEU A 264 -20.74 8.35 -5.27
N ALA A 265 -20.33 9.39 -6.01
CA ALA A 265 -18.95 9.87 -6.00
C ALA A 265 -18.48 10.33 -4.62
N SER A 266 -19.35 10.91 -3.79
CA SER A 266 -19.01 11.30 -2.41
C SER A 266 -18.73 10.08 -1.53
N LEU A 267 -19.51 9.00 -1.68
CA LEU A 267 -19.29 7.73 -0.98
C LEU A 267 -17.94 7.12 -1.40
N GLN A 268 -17.69 7.03 -2.71
CA GLN A 268 -16.46 6.47 -3.26
C GLN A 268 -15.22 7.27 -2.81
N ALA A 269 -15.33 8.59 -2.75
CA ALA A 269 -14.26 9.46 -2.27
C ALA A 269 -14.00 9.28 -0.77
N THR A 270 -15.07 9.25 0.05
CA THR A 270 -14.99 8.99 1.49
C THR A 270 -14.37 7.62 1.76
N LEU A 271 -14.69 6.62 0.94
CA LEU A 271 -14.06 5.30 1.00
C LEU A 271 -12.55 5.41 0.79
N LEU A 272 -12.05 6.07 -0.27
CA LEU A 272 -10.60 6.19 -0.50
C LEU A 272 -9.83 6.79 0.68
N LEU A 273 -10.43 7.75 1.39
CA LEU A 273 -9.79 8.41 2.52
C LEU A 273 -9.46 7.48 3.69
N TYR A 274 -10.10 6.30 3.83
CA TYR A 274 -9.79 5.36 4.94
C TYR A 274 -8.30 4.98 4.96
N SER A 275 -7.68 4.91 3.77
CA SER A 275 -6.32 4.43 3.57
C SER A 275 -5.25 5.52 3.77
N MET A 276 -5.66 6.76 4.02
CA MET A 276 -4.81 7.96 4.04
C MET A 276 -4.59 8.54 5.44
N SER A 277 -5.29 8.01 6.43
CA SER A 277 -5.41 8.56 7.80
C SER A 277 -4.24 8.25 8.73
N GLY A 278 -3.03 8.04 8.20
CA GLY A 278 -1.89 7.56 8.99
C GLY A 278 -1.47 8.48 10.14
N ASP A 279 -1.86 9.77 10.11
CA ASP A 279 -1.47 10.75 11.13
C ASP A 279 -2.62 11.30 11.99
N ASP A 280 -3.88 11.07 11.64
CA ASP A 280 -5.05 11.75 12.23
C ASP A 280 -6.09 10.81 12.89
N ASP A 281 -5.81 9.51 12.96
CA ASP A 281 -6.70 8.46 13.49
C ASP A 281 -8.10 8.42 12.81
N LEU A 282 -8.22 8.94 11.58
CA LEU A 282 -9.52 9.04 10.89
C LEU A 282 -9.87 7.82 10.03
N GLY A 283 -9.04 6.79 9.96
CA GLY A 283 -9.20 5.71 8.97
C GLY A 283 -10.50 4.93 9.17
N TYR A 284 -10.73 4.45 10.40
CA TYR A 284 -12.00 3.82 10.76
C TYR A 284 -13.18 4.79 10.66
N THR A 285 -12.97 6.06 10.99
CA THR A 285 -14.02 7.09 10.91
C THR A 285 -14.51 7.25 9.47
N MET A 286 -13.59 7.31 8.50
CA MET A 286 -13.92 7.42 7.08
C MET A 286 -14.54 6.13 6.54
N LEU A 287 -14.03 4.95 6.92
CA LEU A 287 -14.62 3.68 6.52
C LEU A 287 -16.05 3.53 7.04
N HIS A 288 -16.30 3.79 8.33
CA HIS A 288 -17.65 3.72 8.90
C HIS A 288 -18.59 4.72 8.25
N ARG A 289 -18.11 5.93 7.96
CA ARG A 289 -18.92 6.92 7.25
C ARG A 289 -19.28 6.46 5.83
N ALA A 290 -18.36 5.85 5.10
CA ALA A 290 -18.65 5.28 3.78
C ALA A 290 -19.70 4.16 3.86
N ILE A 291 -19.65 3.32 4.91
CA ILE A 291 -20.65 2.29 5.18
C ILE A 291 -22.02 2.93 5.47
N GLU A 292 -22.10 3.93 6.35
CA GLU A 292 -23.34 4.67 6.67
C GLU A 292 -23.94 5.35 5.42
N MET A 293 -23.10 5.87 4.53
CA MET A 293 -23.51 6.44 3.25
C MET A 293 -24.12 5.37 2.33
N ALA A 294 -23.51 4.18 2.28
CA ALA A 294 -24.02 3.04 1.51
C ALA A 294 -25.34 2.49 2.08
N GLU A 295 -25.48 2.43 3.40
CA GLU A 295 -26.73 2.08 4.07
C GLU A 295 -27.84 3.10 3.77
N SER A 296 -27.50 4.39 3.77
CA SER A 296 -28.42 5.47 3.41
C SER A 296 -28.92 5.39 1.97
N LEU A 297 -28.08 4.89 1.05
CA LEU A 297 -28.46 4.57 -0.33
C LEU A 297 -29.25 3.27 -0.47
N GLY A 298 -29.33 2.45 0.59
CA GLY A 298 -30.03 1.16 0.59
C GLY A 298 -29.32 0.08 -0.23
N ILE A 299 -28.03 0.23 -0.50
CA ILE A 299 -27.25 -0.71 -1.34
C ILE A 299 -26.59 -1.83 -0.53
N ILE A 300 -26.57 -1.69 0.81
CA ILE A 300 -26.07 -2.69 1.77
C ILE A 300 -26.97 -2.74 3.02
N ASN A 301 -26.89 -3.83 3.78
CA ASN A 301 -27.53 -4.05 5.09
C ASN A 301 -29.05 -3.77 5.16
N GLY A 302 -29.73 -3.63 4.02
CA GLY A 302 -31.17 -3.39 3.87
C GLY A 302 -31.86 -4.49 3.05
N PRO A 303 -33.14 -4.32 2.67
CA PRO A 303 -33.83 -5.23 1.75
C PRO A 303 -33.21 -5.20 0.34
N ASP A 304 -33.43 -6.24 -0.45
CA ASP A 304 -32.89 -6.32 -1.81
C ASP A 304 -33.45 -5.16 -2.67
N LEU A 305 -32.54 -4.45 -3.33
CA LEU A 305 -32.80 -3.28 -4.15
C LEU A 305 -32.75 -3.67 -5.63
N ASP A 306 -33.92 -3.65 -6.27
CA ASP A 306 -34.05 -3.93 -7.70
C ASP A 306 -33.81 -2.67 -8.53
N LEU A 307 -32.56 -2.47 -8.93
CA LEU A 307 -32.13 -1.31 -9.73
C LEU A 307 -32.78 -1.27 -11.13
N ASP A 308 -33.36 -2.36 -11.62
CA ASP A 308 -34.04 -2.40 -12.92
C ASP A 308 -35.41 -1.68 -12.87
N LYS A 309 -36.00 -1.58 -11.67
CA LYS A 309 -37.25 -0.84 -11.44
C LYS A 309 -37.04 0.65 -11.22
N LEU A 310 -35.81 1.08 -10.97
CA LEU A 310 -35.47 2.47 -10.77
C LEU A 310 -35.21 3.15 -12.12
N GLN A 311 -35.75 4.35 -12.28
CA GLN A 311 -35.51 5.19 -13.47
C GLN A 311 -34.09 5.78 -13.39
N MET A 312 -33.10 5.03 -13.85
CA MET A 312 -31.68 5.43 -13.90
C MET A 312 -31.00 4.88 -15.17
N SER A 313 -29.91 5.53 -15.58
CA SER A 313 -29.08 5.06 -16.69
C SER A 313 -28.41 3.73 -16.37
N GLU A 314 -28.06 2.97 -17.41
CA GLU A 314 -27.29 1.72 -17.27
C GLU A 314 -25.92 1.96 -16.62
N GLU A 315 -25.26 3.05 -16.99
CA GLU A 315 -23.99 3.50 -16.41
C GLU A 315 -24.09 3.72 -14.89
N MET A 316 -25.16 4.40 -14.43
CA MET A 316 -25.41 4.62 -13.00
C MET A 316 -25.68 3.29 -12.29
N ARG A 317 -26.47 2.39 -12.90
CA ARG A 317 -26.77 1.08 -12.35
C ARG A 317 -25.50 0.25 -12.14
N SER A 318 -24.65 0.14 -13.17
CA SER A 318 -23.38 -0.58 -13.07
C SER A 318 -22.45 0.04 -12.02
N SER A 319 -22.38 1.38 -11.97
CA SER A 319 -21.59 2.10 -10.96
C SER A 319 -22.06 1.84 -9.52
N ILE A 320 -23.38 1.79 -9.27
CA ILE A 320 -23.93 1.44 -7.97
C ILE A 320 -23.57 0.00 -7.59
N GLN A 321 -23.69 -0.94 -8.54
CA GLN A 321 -23.32 -2.35 -8.31
C GLN A 321 -21.83 -2.47 -7.96
N ARG A 322 -20.95 -1.85 -8.73
CA ARG A 322 -19.50 -1.84 -8.46
C ARG A 322 -19.18 -1.26 -7.10
N THR A 323 -19.80 -0.14 -6.76
CA THR A 323 -19.59 0.53 -5.47
C THR A 323 -20.02 -0.36 -4.30
N ALA A 324 -21.20 -0.99 -4.38
CA ALA A 324 -21.71 -1.83 -3.30
C ALA A 324 -20.84 -3.07 -3.07
N TRP A 325 -20.48 -3.78 -4.15
CA TRP A 325 -19.66 -4.99 -4.08
C TRP A 325 -18.20 -4.69 -3.75
N GLY A 326 -17.64 -3.60 -4.27
CA GLY A 326 -16.28 -3.18 -3.94
C GLY A 326 -16.16 -2.69 -2.49
N LEU A 327 -17.16 -1.96 -1.98
CA LEU A 327 -17.22 -1.58 -0.56
C LEU A 327 -17.30 -2.83 0.36
N PHE A 328 -18.07 -3.85 -0.03
CA PHE A 328 -18.09 -5.14 0.69
C PHE A 328 -16.71 -5.80 0.73
N GLN A 329 -15.93 -5.73 -0.35
CA GLN A 329 -14.56 -6.22 -0.35
C GLN A 329 -13.65 -5.40 0.57
N VAL A 330 -13.77 -4.06 0.58
CA VAL A 330 -12.99 -3.22 1.49
C VAL A 330 -13.33 -3.55 2.96
N ASP A 331 -14.61 -3.58 3.32
CA ASP A 331 -15.08 -3.91 4.66
C ASP A 331 -14.54 -5.26 5.15
N THR A 332 -14.64 -6.30 4.31
CA THR A 332 -14.18 -7.65 4.67
C THR A 332 -12.67 -7.75 4.74
N VAL A 333 -11.91 -7.06 3.88
CA VAL A 333 -10.44 -7.02 3.98
C VAL A 333 -10.03 -6.31 5.26
N ILE A 334 -10.51 -5.09 5.50
CA ILE A 334 -10.03 -4.26 6.61
C ILE A 334 -10.40 -4.87 7.96
N HIS A 335 -11.68 -5.19 8.18
CA HIS A 335 -12.09 -5.76 9.47
C HIS A 335 -11.45 -7.12 9.71
N THR A 336 -11.49 -8.05 8.74
CA THR A 336 -10.88 -9.39 8.95
C THR A 336 -9.37 -9.28 9.22
N ASN A 337 -8.66 -8.39 8.52
CA ASN A 337 -7.22 -8.19 8.68
C ASN A 337 -6.83 -7.77 10.10
N PHE A 338 -7.65 -6.89 10.71
CA PHE A 338 -7.45 -6.36 12.06
C PHE A 338 -8.35 -7.04 13.10
N ARG A 339 -8.83 -8.25 12.79
CA ARG A 339 -9.58 -9.12 13.72
C ARG A 339 -10.91 -8.52 14.21
N LYS A 340 -11.46 -7.69 13.34
CA LYS A 340 -12.79 -7.09 13.24
C LYS A 340 -13.87 -8.07 12.79
N PRO A 341 -15.09 -8.21 13.36
CA PRO A 341 -16.17 -8.74 12.56
C PRO A 341 -16.52 -7.71 11.46
N SER A 342 -16.73 -8.18 10.23
CA SER A 342 -17.14 -7.34 9.10
C SER A 342 -18.47 -6.65 9.39
N LYS A 343 -18.65 -5.37 9.01
CA LYS A 343 -19.87 -4.60 9.30
C LYS A 343 -20.94 -4.77 8.22
N ILE A 344 -20.55 -5.19 7.02
CA ILE A 344 -21.46 -5.44 5.91
C ILE A 344 -21.89 -6.91 5.94
N HIS A 345 -23.12 -7.12 6.39
CA HIS A 345 -23.74 -8.44 6.48
C HIS A 345 -24.30 -8.88 5.13
N ARG A 346 -24.81 -7.93 4.33
CA ARG A 346 -25.42 -8.21 3.04
C ARG A 346 -25.24 -7.06 2.07
N VAL A 347 -24.96 -7.39 0.80
CA VAL A 347 -25.08 -6.48 -0.34
C VAL A 347 -26.48 -6.61 -0.93
N CYS A 348 -27.17 -5.49 -1.12
CA CYS A 348 -28.58 -5.46 -1.50
C CYS A 348 -28.82 -5.39 -3.01
N VAL A 349 -27.76 -5.26 -3.81
CA VAL A 349 -27.85 -5.16 -5.27
C VAL A 349 -27.37 -6.46 -5.93
N LYS A 350 -27.84 -6.71 -7.15
CA LYS A 350 -27.44 -7.91 -7.92
C LYS A 350 -25.93 -7.94 -8.13
N ARG A 351 -25.37 -9.15 -8.14
CA ARG A 351 -23.97 -9.42 -8.47
C ARG A 351 -23.67 -9.01 -9.91
N ILE A 352 -22.48 -8.45 -10.13
CA ILE A 352 -22.00 -8.10 -11.47
C ILE A 352 -21.75 -9.38 -12.24
N ASP A 353 -22.05 -9.38 -13.54
CA ASP A 353 -21.79 -10.53 -14.40
C ASP A 353 -20.28 -10.79 -14.49
N ARG A 354 -19.90 -12.04 -14.22
CA ARG A 354 -18.52 -12.52 -14.23
C ARG A 354 -17.85 -12.32 -15.58
N ASP A 355 -18.63 -12.39 -16.66
CA ASP A 355 -18.16 -12.30 -18.04
C ASP A 355 -18.58 -10.99 -18.74
N GLU A 356 -18.90 -9.95 -17.96
CA GLU A 356 -19.23 -8.60 -18.48
C GLU A 356 -18.06 -7.98 -19.28
N SER A 357 -16.81 -8.19 -18.84
CA SER A 357 -15.64 -7.76 -19.60
C SER A 357 -15.34 -8.74 -20.73
N GLN A 358 -15.06 -8.20 -21.91
CA GLN A 358 -14.58 -9.00 -23.02
C GLN A 358 -13.20 -9.60 -22.65
N LEU A 359 -12.96 -10.86 -22.99
CA LEU A 359 -11.65 -11.52 -22.83
C LEU A 359 -10.49 -10.78 -23.53
N SER A 360 -10.81 -9.82 -24.40
CA SER A 360 -9.87 -8.92 -25.08
C SER A 360 -9.42 -7.72 -24.24
N GLU A 361 -10.04 -7.44 -23.10
CA GLU A 361 -9.64 -6.31 -22.24
C GLU A 361 -8.24 -6.53 -21.68
N GLN A 362 -7.33 -5.60 -21.99
CA GLN A 362 -5.93 -5.70 -21.63
C GLN A 362 -5.62 -4.86 -20.39
N TRP A 363 -4.83 -5.44 -19.48
CA TRP A 363 -4.14 -4.72 -18.43
C TRP A 363 -2.70 -4.46 -18.86
N VAL A 364 -2.25 -3.22 -18.72
CA VAL A 364 -0.91 -2.78 -19.11
C VAL A 364 -0.17 -2.34 -17.84
N PRO A 365 0.94 -2.98 -17.47
CA PRO A 365 1.71 -2.56 -16.31
C PRO A 365 2.41 -1.21 -16.58
N TYR A 366 1.83 -0.13 -16.08
CA TYR A 366 2.29 1.25 -16.24
C TYR A 366 3.10 1.71 -15.01
N PRO A 367 4.24 2.41 -15.15
CA PRO A 367 4.90 2.87 -16.37
C PRO A 367 6.07 1.95 -16.77
N THR A 368 5.89 0.62 -16.72
CA THR A 368 7.05 -0.30 -16.82
C THR A 368 7.47 -0.65 -18.25
N GLY A 369 6.79 -0.10 -19.27
CA GLY A 369 7.00 -0.45 -20.69
C GLY A 369 6.72 -1.91 -21.04
N ARG A 370 6.19 -2.72 -20.11
CA ARG A 370 5.94 -4.15 -20.31
C ARG A 370 4.73 -4.39 -21.20
N ALA A 371 4.76 -5.53 -21.89
CA ALA A 371 3.71 -5.92 -22.82
C ALA A 371 2.33 -6.04 -22.12
N PRO A 372 1.23 -5.62 -22.78
CA PRO A 372 -0.13 -5.83 -22.32
C PRO A 372 -0.43 -7.31 -22.06
N ARG A 373 -1.26 -7.59 -21.06
CA ARG A 373 -1.75 -8.94 -20.73
C ARG A 373 -3.28 -8.93 -20.61
N PRO A 374 -3.99 -10.04 -20.81
CA PRO A 374 -5.42 -10.09 -20.52
C PRO A 374 -5.68 -9.69 -19.05
N SER A 375 -6.64 -8.79 -18.84
CA SER A 375 -6.89 -8.19 -17.52
C SER A 375 -7.58 -9.16 -16.55
N PHE A 376 -8.51 -9.96 -17.06
CA PHE A 376 -9.39 -10.84 -16.27
C PHE A 376 -10.08 -10.14 -15.10
N LEU A 377 -10.34 -8.83 -15.21
CA LEU A 377 -10.81 -8.02 -14.07
C LEU A 377 -12.20 -8.44 -13.59
N SER A 378 -13.15 -8.73 -14.49
CA SER A 378 -14.49 -9.20 -14.07
C SER A 378 -14.43 -10.56 -13.40
N GLN A 379 -13.63 -11.49 -13.94
CA GLN A 379 -13.44 -12.82 -13.34
C GLN A 379 -12.74 -12.70 -11.97
N TYR A 380 -11.72 -11.85 -11.86
CA TYR A 380 -11.05 -11.55 -10.59
C TYR A 380 -12.05 -10.99 -9.58
N PHE A 381 -12.84 -9.98 -9.99
CA PHE A 381 -13.75 -9.27 -9.10
C PHE A 381 -14.83 -10.21 -8.55
N ASP A 382 -15.32 -11.10 -9.40
CA ASP A 382 -16.23 -12.16 -8.99
C ASP A 382 -15.57 -13.10 -7.97
N GLU A 383 -14.38 -13.64 -8.25
CA GLU A 383 -13.68 -14.52 -7.31
C GLU A 383 -13.33 -13.82 -5.99
N ALA A 384 -12.94 -12.55 -6.04
CA ALA A 384 -12.68 -11.72 -4.86
C ALA A 384 -13.94 -11.51 -4.02
N CYS A 385 -15.10 -11.33 -4.65
CA CYS A 385 -16.40 -11.32 -3.96
C CYS A 385 -16.73 -12.69 -3.32
N ARG A 386 -16.45 -13.82 -3.99
CA ARG A 386 -16.64 -15.18 -3.42
C ARG A 386 -15.78 -15.37 -2.18
N LEU A 387 -14.50 -15.02 -2.25
CA LEU A 387 -13.58 -15.08 -1.12
C LEU A 387 -14.02 -14.15 0.01
N SER A 388 -14.56 -12.97 -0.31
CA SER A 388 -15.06 -12.01 0.69
C SER A 388 -16.24 -12.55 1.50
N PHE A 389 -17.12 -13.38 0.91
CA PHE A 389 -18.16 -14.07 1.68
C PHE A 389 -17.58 -15.04 2.71
N ILE A 390 -16.60 -15.86 2.29
CA ILE A 390 -15.93 -16.79 3.20
C ILE A 390 -15.21 -16.01 4.32
N ALA A 391 -14.50 -14.95 3.96
CA ALA A 391 -13.80 -14.08 4.92
C ALA A 391 -14.75 -13.41 5.92
N ARG A 392 -15.91 -12.91 5.46
CA ARG A 392 -16.95 -12.34 6.32
C ARG A 392 -17.42 -13.37 7.35
N ASP A 393 -17.79 -14.56 6.88
CA ASP A 393 -18.31 -15.63 7.75
C ASP A 393 -17.27 -16.08 8.78
N ILE A 394 -16.00 -16.19 8.36
CA ILE A 394 -14.87 -16.43 9.27
C ILE A 394 -14.74 -15.28 10.29
N SER A 395 -14.81 -14.02 9.85
CA SER A 395 -14.68 -12.85 10.75
C SER A 395 -15.79 -12.81 11.79
N HIS A 396 -17.02 -13.14 11.41
CA HIS A 396 -18.17 -13.19 12.31
C HIS A 396 -18.02 -14.33 13.32
N HIS A 397 -17.64 -15.51 12.84
CA HIS A 397 -17.38 -16.67 13.70
C HIS A 397 -16.26 -16.41 14.72
N LEU A 398 -15.16 -15.78 14.29
CA LEU A 398 -14.00 -15.56 15.17
C LEU A 398 -14.17 -14.37 16.11
N TYR A 399 -14.92 -13.32 15.73
CA TYR A 399 -14.85 -12.02 16.41
C TYR A 399 -16.20 -11.42 16.85
N GLN A 400 -17.36 -11.93 16.43
CA GLN A 400 -18.65 -11.28 16.72
C GLN A 400 -19.31 -11.73 18.04
N ASP A 401 -19.04 -12.94 18.53
CA ASP A 401 -19.37 -13.40 19.90
C ASP A 401 -18.80 -14.82 20.11
N PRO A 402 -17.64 -15.03 20.77
CA PRO A 402 -17.03 -16.35 20.91
C PRO A 402 -17.75 -17.16 21.99
N LYS A 403 -18.96 -17.64 21.70
CA LYS A 403 -19.62 -18.64 22.56
C LYS A 403 -18.83 -19.95 22.42
N PRO A 404 -18.26 -20.49 23.51
CA PRO A 404 -17.61 -21.79 23.48
C PRO A 404 -18.70 -22.84 23.29
N ASP A 405 -18.99 -23.14 22.02
CA ASP A 405 -19.92 -24.17 21.63
C ASP A 405 -19.14 -25.36 21.08
N ALA A 406 -19.64 -26.58 21.31
CA ALA A 406 -19.00 -27.81 20.87
C ALA A 406 -18.82 -27.87 19.33
N THR A 407 -19.53 -27.01 18.60
CA THR A 407 -19.55 -26.90 17.14
C THR A 407 -18.43 -26.03 16.55
N GLN A 408 -17.60 -25.35 17.37
CA GLN A 408 -16.56 -24.45 16.86
C GLN A 408 -15.53 -25.16 15.96
N HIS A 409 -15.17 -26.39 16.31
CA HIS A 409 -14.24 -27.19 15.51
C HIS A 409 -14.82 -27.51 14.13
N GLU A 410 -16.05 -28.01 14.10
CA GLU A 410 -16.71 -28.41 12.86
C GLU A 410 -16.87 -27.20 11.92
N GLN A 411 -17.25 -26.04 12.46
CA GLN A 411 -17.37 -24.79 11.69
C GLN A 411 -16.03 -24.33 11.12
N LYS A 412 -14.95 -24.39 11.91
CA LYS A 412 -13.60 -24.04 11.44
C LYS A 412 -13.09 -24.96 10.35
N LYS A 413 -13.33 -26.27 10.50
CA LYS A 413 -13.02 -27.25 9.46
C LYS A 413 -13.84 -26.97 8.19
N GLU A 414 -15.12 -26.66 8.33
CA GLU A 414 -15.97 -26.26 7.19
C GLU A 414 -15.42 -25.01 6.47
N PHE A 415 -14.96 -24.00 7.21
CA PHE A 415 -14.33 -22.82 6.60
C PHE A 415 -13.01 -23.15 5.89
N TYR A 416 -12.19 -24.03 6.49
CA TYR A 416 -10.96 -24.51 5.86
C TYR A 416 -11.26 -25.26 4.57
N ASP A 417 -12.23 -26.18 4.59
CA ASP A 417 -12.64 -26.95 3.41
C ASP A 417 -13.21 -26.02 2.32
N LYS A 418 -14.02 -25.01 2.68
CA LYS A 418 -14.50 -23.97 1.75
C LYS A 418 -13.38 -23.16 1.11
N LEU A 419 -12.36 -22.80 1.89
CA LEU A 419 -11.19 -22.08 1.38
C LEU A 419 -10.41 -22.96 0.39
N GLN A 420 -10.13 -24.22 0.72
CA GLN A 420 -9.45 -25.15 -0.18
C GLN A 420 -10.26 -25.41 -1.46
N GLU A 421 -11.57 -25.60 -1.33
CA GLU A 421 -12.47 -25.78 -2.47
C GLU A 421 -12.45 -24.54 -3.37
N TRP A 422 -12.50 -23.34 -2.79
CA TRP A 422 -12.40 -22.10 -3.53
C TRP A 422 -11.08 -21.99 -4.31
N GLU A 423 -9.94 -22.31 -3.70
CA GLU A 423 -8.64 -22.29 -4.38
C GLU A 423 -8.58 -23.33 -5.52
N ALA A 424 -9.11 -24.53 -5.30
CA ALA A 424 -9.14 -25.61 -6.30
C ALA A 424 -10.04 -25.29 -7.51
N GLN A 425 -11.02 -24.40 -7.34
CA GLN A 425 -11.93 -23.97 -8.41
C GLN A 425 -11.41 -22.76 -9.19
N LEU A 426 -10.25 -22.19 -8.82
CA LEU A 426 -9.69 -21.06 -9.55
C LEU A 426 -9.32 -21.48 -10.99
N PRO A 427 -9.60 -20.62 -11.98
CA PRO A 427 -9.24 -20.91 -13.36
C PRO A 427 -7.72 -21.03 -13.58
N ASP A 428 -7.29 -21.85 -14.54
CA ASP A 428 -5.88 -22.07 -14.86
C ASP A 428 -5.12 -20.77 -15.19
N PHE A 429 -5.79 -19.78 -15.80
CA PHE A 429 -5.18 -18.48 -16.10
C PHE A 429 -4.90 -17.61 -14.86
N PHE A 430 -5.30 -18.06 -13.66
CA PHE A 430 -4.90 -17.47 -12.38
C PHE A 430 -3.69 -18.16 -11.76
N ASP A 431 -3.10 -19.17 -12.40
CA ASP A 431 -1.89 -19.83 -11.92
C ASP A 431 -0.71 -18.84 -11.89
N PRO A 432 -0.02 -18.64 -10.74
CA PRO A 432 1.17 -17.82 -10.63
C PRO A 432 2.29 -18.20 -11.60
N ALA A 433 2.39 -19.48 -12.00
CA ALA A 433 3.36 -19.95 -12.99
C ALA A 433 3.15 -19.30 -14.37
N GLY A 434 1.90 -18.95 -14.69
CA GLY A 434 1.53 -18.21 -15.90
C GLY A 434 1.87 -16.71 -15.83
N LYS A 435 2.44 -16.22 -14.73
CA LYS A 435 2.80 -14.82 -14.50
C LYS A 435 1.61 -13.88 -14.77
N PRO A 436 0.49 -14.06 -14.05
CA PRO A 436 -0.72 -13.29 -14.29
C PRO A 436 -0.54 -11.80 -13.91
N PRO A 437 -1.47 -10.92 -14.29
CA PRO A 437 -1.58 -9.57 -13.76
C PRO A 437 -1.42 -9.46 -12.24
N ALA A 438 -0.90 -8.33 -11.76
CA ALA A 438 -0.53 -8.14 -10.35
C ALA A 438 -1.69 -8.39 -9.36
N HIS A 439 -2.92 -7.99 -9.72
CA HIS A 439 -4.09 -8.17 -8.86
C HIS A 439 -4.46 -9.64 -8.62
N ILE A 440 -4.16 -10.54 -9.55
CA ILE A 440 -4.37 -11.99 -9.34
C ILE A 440 -3.37 -12.53 -8.30
N LEU A 441 -2.14 -12.02 -8.29
CA LEU A 441 -1.18 -12.35 -7.23
C LEU A 441 -1.68 -11.85 -5.88
N LEU A 442 -2.25 -10.63 -5.82
CA LEU A 442 -2.86 -10.08 -4.59
C LEU A 442 -4.04 -10.93 -4.10
N LEU A 443 -4.88 -11.46 -5.00
CA LEU A 443 -5.99 -12.36 -4.64
C LEU A 443 -5.48 -13.59 -3.88
N ARG A 444 -4.42 -14.22 -4.39
CA ARG A 444 -3.81 -15.40 -3.79
C ARG A 444 -3.07 -15.07 -2.49
N MET A 445 -2.42 -13.91 -2.40
CA MET A 445 -1.87 -13.43 -1.13
C MET A 445 -2.98 -13.25 -0.09
N ARG A 446 -4.14 -12.72 -0.49
CA ARG A 446 -5.32 -12.57 0.38
C ARG A 446 -5.84 -13.92 0.87
N TYR A 447 -5.93 -14.91 0.00
CA TYR A 447 -6.26 -16.28 0.38
C TYR A 447 -5.32 -16.82 1.47
N HIS A 448 -4.00 -16.75 1.25
CA HIS A 448 -3.03 -17.25 2.23
C HIS A 448 -3.03 -16.45 3.53
N ALA A 449 -3.30 -15.14 3.50
CA ALA A 449 -3.45 -14.33 4.71
C ALA A 449 -4.67 -14.78 5.54
N ILE A 450 -5.80 -15.07 4.90
CA ILE A 450 -7.00 -15.62 5.56
C ILE A 450 -6.70 -17.01 6.13
N MET A 451 -5.99 -17.86 5.37
CA MET A 451 -5.56 -19.18 5.84
C MET A 451 -4.68 -19.08 7.10
N ILE A 452 -3.71 -18.16 7.13
CA ILE A 452 -2.88 -17.92 8.33
C ILE A 452 -3.75 -17.46 9.50
N SER A 453 -4.66 -16.51 9.28
CA SER A 453 -5.58 -16.00 10.31
C SER A 453 -6.46 -17.12 10.87
N LEU A 454 -6.98 -17.98 9.99
CA LEU A 454 -7.81 -19.13 10.35
C LEU A 454 -6.97 -20.14 11.14
N SER A 455 -5.83 -20.61 10.62
CA SER A 455 -4.95 -21.59 11.26
C SER A 455 -4.39 -21.14 12.62
N ARG A 456 -4.24 -19.83 12.83
CA ARG A 456 -3.71 -19.23 14.07
C ARG A 456 -4.79 -18.54 14.92
N ASP A 457 -6.06 -18.80 14.59
CA ASP A 457 -7.30 -18.49 15.34
C ASP A 457 -7.58 -17.00 15.59
N GLY A 458 -7.01 -16.10 14.81
CA GLY A 458 -7.01 -14.67 15.14
C GLY A 458 -6.14 -14.36 16.35
N PHE A 459 -5.10 -15.16 16.62
CA PHE A 459 -3.88 -14.87 17.41
C PHE A 459 -3.98 -14.68 18.93
N GLY A 460 -4.82 -15.45 19.62
CA GLY A 460 -4.77 -15.63 21.08
C GLY A 460 -4.81 -17.09 21.55
N VAL A 461 -4.38 -18.01 20.67
CA VAL A 461 -4.26 -19.48 20.79
C VAL A 461 -5.46 -20.22 21.41
N HIS A 462 -6.35 -20.66 20.52
CA HIS A 462 -6.97 -21.98 20.57
C HIS A 462 -6.74 -22.66 19.21
N THR A 463 -6.85 -23.99 19.12
CA THR A 463 -6.55 -24.75 17.90
C THR A 463 -7.64 -25.76 17.56
N PHE A 464 -7.61 -26.16 16.29
CA PHE A 464 -8.58 -26.88 15.47
C PHE A 464 -9.08 -28.25 15.94
N PHE A 465 -8.76 -28.78 17.12
CA PHE A 465 -9.37 -30.04 17.57
C PHE A 465 -9.49 -30.03 19.09
N SER A 466 -10.72 -29.92 19.59
CA SER A 466 -11.04 -30.15 21.00
C SER A 466 -12.16 -31.17 21.07
N GLU A 467 -11.81 -32.46 21.01
CA GLU A 467 -12.67 -33.52 21.52
C GLU A 467 -12.33 -33.74 23.01
N GLU A 468 -13.28 -33.32 23.86
CA GLU A 468 -13.68 -33.76 25.20
C GLU A 468 -12.65 -34.34 26.21
N GLU A 469 -12.54 -33.77 27.43
CA GLU A 469 -13.39 -34.06 28.62
C GLU A 469 -12.64 -33.75 29.95
N GLY A 470 -13.28 -32.96 30.85
CA GLY A 470 -13.16 -33.15 32.30
C GLY A 470 -12.12 -32.34 33.12
N LYS A 471 -12.67 -31.47 33.98
CA LYS A 471 -12.18 -30.96 35.30
C LYS A 471 -11.35 -29.66 35.35
N SER A 472 -12.10 -28.59 35.63
CA SER A 472 -11.93 -27.62 36.73
C SER A 472 -10.54 -27.08 37.11
N HIS A 473 -10.45 -25.75 37.00
CA HIS A 473 -9.63 -24.80 37.76
C HIS A 473 -8.11 -24.97 37.74
N THR A 474 -7.39 -24.07 37.05
CA THR A 474 -6.63 -22.92 37.61
C THR A 474 -5.83 -22.27 36.47
N THR A 475 -5.63 -20.96 36.55
CA THR A 475 -4.96 -20.05 35.60
C THR A 475 -3.65 -20.59 34.98
N VAL A 476 -3.72 -21.01 33.73
CA VAL A 476 -2.61 -21.19 32.77
C VAL A 476 -3.14 -20.73 31.40
N PRO A 477 -2.37 -20.03 30.54
CA PRO A 477 -2.84 -19.63 29.22
C PRO A 477 -3.34 -20.84 28.41
N PRO A 478 -4.44 -20.73 27.66
CA PRO A 478 -5.14 -21.88 27.07
C PRO A 478 -4.35 -22.65 25.99
N SER A 479 -3.18 -22.14 25.57
CA SER A 479 -2.30 -22.72 24.56
C SER A 479 -1.62 -24.03 24.98
N SER A 480 -1.62 -24.38 26.28
CA SER A 480 -0.89 -25.53 26.83
C SER A 480 -1.75 -26.77 27.09
N GLN A 481 -3.03 -26.80 26.69
CA GLN A 481 -3.96 -27.91 26.99
C GLN A 481 -4.35 -28.78 25.76
N LEU A 482 -3.64 -28.68 24.63
CA LEU A 482 -3.97 -29.39 23.38
C LEU A 482 -3.04 -30.58 23.08
N PRO A 483 -3.53 -31.61 22.35
CA PRO A 483 -2.70 -32.63 21.72
C PRO A 483 -1.61 -32.00 20.83
N ALA A 484 -0.39 -32.53 20.90
CA ALA A 484 0.78 -31.92 20.25
C ALA A 484 0.71 -31.97 18.71
N ASP A 485 0.15 -33.05 18.16
CA ASP A 485 -0.02 -33.34 16.74
C ASP A 485 -0.92 -32.34 16.01
N VAL A 486 -1.99 -31.91 16.67
CA VAL A 486 -2.96 -30.95 16.14
C VAL A 486 -2.36 -29.56 15.97
N ARG A 487 -1.62 -29.12 17.00
CA ARG A 487 -0.95 -27.82 17.02
C ARG A 487 0.19 -27.77 16.01
N GLU A 488 0.91 -28.88 15.86
CA GLU A 488 1.95 -29.03 14.84
C GLU A 488 1.35 -28.86 13.44
N LYS A 489 0.25 -29.54 13.12
CA LYS A 489 -0.43 -29.42 11.82
C LYS A 489 -0.90 -27.99 11.49
N ALA A 490 -1.53 -27.29 12.45
CA ALA A 490 -1.97 -25.91 12.24
C ALA A 490 -0.78 -24.95 12.04
N THR A 491 0.31 -25.20 12.76
CA THR A 491 1.56 -24.44 12.62
C THR A 491 2.17 -24.67 11.24
N GLU A 492 2.25 -25.92 10.79
CA GLU A 492 2.73 -26.29 9.44
C GLU A 492 1.90 -25.64 8.33
N GLN A 493 0.57 -25.64 8.44
CA GLN A 493 -0.32 -25.00 7.48
C GLN A 493 -0.12 -23.49 7.40
N SER A 494 0.02 -22.82 8.55
CA SER A 494 0.29 -21.38 8.59
C SER A 494 1.66 -21.06 7.98
N LEU A 495 2.67 -21.90 8.22
CA LEU A 495 4.00 -21.76 7.66
C LEU A 495 4.01 -22.00 6.14
N ALA A 496 3.27 -23.01 5.67
CA ALA A 496 3.11 -23.27 4.24
C ALA A 496 2.46 -22.07 3.52
N SER A 497 1.43 -21.48 4.13
CA SER A 497 0.79 -20.27 3.61
C SER A 497 1.74 -19.06 3.60
N ALA A 498 2.56 -18.89 4.64
CA ALA A 498 3.58 -17.84 4.69
C ALA A 498 4.64 -17.99 3.59
N ARG A 499 5.08 -19.24 3.31
CA ARG A 499 6.00 -19.53 2.19
C ARG A 499 5.35 -19.32 0.82
N ALA A 500 4.07 -19.62 0.69
CA ALA A 500 3.32 -19.33 -0.53
C ALA A 500 3.23 -17.82 -0.79
N ILE A 501 3.04 -16.99 0.25
CA ILE A 501 3.15 -15.53 0.13
C ILE A 501 4.54 -15.12 -0.34
N ALA A 502 5.63 -15.69 0.20
CA ALA A 502 6.99 -15.42 -0.26
C ALA A 502 7.18 -15.74 -1.75
N ALA A 503 6.65 -16.87 -2.23
CA ALA A 503 6.69 -17.25 -3.64
C ALA A 503 5.93 -16.25 -4.53
N LEU A 504 4.73 -15.81 -4.12
CA LEU A 504 3.95 -14.82 -4.84
C LEU A 504 4.65 -13.46 -4.90
N VAL A 505 5.29 -13.04 -3.81
CA VAL A 505 6.08 -11.80 -3.74
C VAL A 505 7.29 -11.87 -4.68
N ARG A 506 7.95 -13.03 -4.81
CA ARG A 506 9.02 -13.23 -5.79
C ARG A 506 8.52 -13.06 -7.22
N VAL A 507 7.41 -13.69 -7.58
CA VAL A 507 6.80 -13.55 -8.91
C VAL A 507 6.45 -12.07 -9.18
N HIS A 508 5.83 -11.40 -8.21
CA HIS A 508 5.53 -9.96 -8.34
C HIS A 508 6.80 -9.14 -8.55
N ARG A 509 7.84 -9.38 -7.75
CA ARG A 509 9.12 -8.66 -7.86
C ARG A 509 9.79 -8.87 -9.22
N GLU A 510 9.79 -10.10 -9.74
CA GLU A 510 10.35 -10.44 -11.04
C GLU A 510 9.56 -9.81 -12.21
N GLU A 511 8.23 -9.79 -12.09
CA GLU A 511 7.33 -9.35 -13.15
C GLU A 511 7.02 -7.86 -13.16
N TYR A 512 7.07 -7.19 -12.01
CA TYR A 512 6.58 -5.82 -11.87
C TYR A 512 7.50 -4.94 -11.02
N GLY A 513 8.52 -5.53 -10.40
CA GLY A 513 9.22 -4.91 -9.29
C GLY A 513 8.37 -4.91 -8.03
N ILE A 514 8.90 -4.38 -6.93
CA ILE A 514 8.17 -4.27 -5.66
C ILE A 514 7.74 -2.81 -5.35
N GLY A 515 8.29 -1.84 -6.09
CA GLY A 515 8.08 -0.41 -5.84
C GLY A 515 6.68 0.13 -6.15
N ARG A 516 5.76 -0.67 -6.70
CA ARG A 516 4.37 -0.26 -7.02
C ARG A 516 3.31 -1.25 -6.54
N THR A 517 3.63 -2.03 -5.51
CA THR A 517 2.67 -2.96 -4.88
C THR A 517 1.55 -2.20 -4.17
N HIS A 518 0.33 -2.77 -4.19
CA HIS A 518 -0.81 -2.33 -3.39
C HIS A 518 -0.51 -2.42 -1.88
N PRO A 519 -1.02 -1.50 -1.03
CA PRO A 519 -0.79 -1.48 0.43
C PRO A 519 -1.09 -2.81 1.14
N PHE A 520 -2.06 -3.58 0.65
CA PHE A 520 -2.36 -4.94 1.17
C PHE A 520 -1.14 -5.88 1.13
N THR A 521 -0.21 -5.68 0.21
CA THR A 521 1.03 -6.48 0.13
C THR A 521 1.87 -6.32 1.38
N THR A 522 1.94 -5.12 1.97
CA THR A 522 2.62 -4.87 3.24
C THR A 522 2.00 -5.70 4.35
N TYR A 523 0.66 -5.75 4.41
CA TYR A 523 -0.06 -6.60 5.36
C TYR A 523 0.26 -8.08 5.18
N ALA A 524 0.17 -8.61 3.96
CA ALA A 524 0.47 -10.01 3.68
C ALA A 524 1.91 -10.38 4.04
N ILE A 525 2.88 -9.52 3.70
CA ILE A 525 4.29 -9.71 4.05
C ILE A 525 4.50 -9.70 5.56
N MET A 526 3.91 -8.74 6.29
CA MET A 526 4.03 -8.65 7.74
C MET A 526 3.45 -9.88 8.44
N VAL A 527 2.27 -10.34 8.01
CA VAL A 527 1.66 -11.56 8.55
C VAL A 527 2.55 -12.79 8.27
N ALA A 528 3.10 -12.92 7.06
CA ALA A 528 4.00 -14.02 6.71
C ALA A 528 5.31 -13.99 7.53
N LEU A 529 5.97 -12.83 7.61
CA LEU A 529 7.22 -12.63 8.35
C LEU A 529 7.05 -12.95 9.83
N PHE A 530 6.00 -12.43 10.48
CA PHE A 530 5.74 -12.71 11.89
C PHE A 530 5.26 -14.15 12.13
N THR A 531 4.60 -14.78 11.15
CA THR A 531 4.25 -16.21 11.22
C THR A 531 5.52 -17.08 11.22
N MET A 532 6.52 -16.73 10.40
CA MET A 532 7.83 -17.39 10.38
C MET A 532 8.63 -17.09 11.66
N LEU A 533 8.61 -15.84 12.14
CA LEU A 533 9.32 -15.40 13.34
C LEU A 533 8.81 -16.09 14.61
N ASP A 534 7.49 -16.28 14.72
CA ASP A 534 6.86 -16.97 15.85
C ASP A 534 7.08 -18.50 15.83
N HIS A 535 7.72 -19.05 14.80
CA HIS A 535 7.93 -20.49 14.66
C HIS A 535 9.09 -20.98 15.54
N ALA A 536 8.93 -22.12 16.21
CA ALA A 536 9.96 -22.66 17.11
C ALA A 536 11.30 -22.98 16.42
N SER A 537 11.25 -23.30 15.12
CA SER A 537 12.44 -23.55 14.29
C SER A 537 12.84 -22.33 13.45
N PHE A 538 12.52 -21.11 13.89
CA PHE A 538 12.84 -19.90 13.16
C PHE A 538 14.34 -19.83 12.83
N ASP A 539 14.64 -19.65 11.55
CA ASP A 539 15.99 -19.45 11.05
C ASP A 539 16.04 -18.15 10.25
N ILE A 540 16.82 -17.19 10.74
CA ILE A 540 17.01 -15.90 10.07
C ILE A 540 17.65 -16.04 8.67
N LEU A 541 18.29 -17.18 8.39
CA LEU A 541 18.91 -17.51 7.11
C LEU A 541 17.95 -18.18 6.12
N ASP A 542 16.68 -18.41 6.49
CA ASP A 542 15.68 -18.99 5.61
C ASP A 542 15.50 -18.11 4.35
N SER A 543 15.57 -18.74 3.17
CA SER A 543 15.54 -18.01 1.89
C SER A 543 14.21 -17.30 1.63
N ASP A 544 13.09 -17.86 2.11
CA ASP A 544 11.77 -17.23 1.98
C ASP A 544 11.67 -16.03 2.92
N PHE A 545 12.18 -16.16 4.15
CA PHE A 545 12.24 -15.07 5.13
C PHE A 545 13.10 -13.90 4.64
N LEU A 546 14.29 -14.20 4.10
CA LEU A 546 15.19 -13.19 3.52
C LEU A 546 14.58 -12.49 2.30
N ALA A 547 13.90 -13.24 1.42
CA ALA A 547 13.21 -12.67 0.26
C ALA A 547 12.08 -11.71 0.67
N LEU A 548 11.28 -12.10 1.66
CA LEU A 548 10.23 -11.24 2.23
C LEU A 548 10.81 -10.02 2.93
N THR A 549 11.90 -10.17 3.68
CA THR A 549 12.59 -9.06 4.36
C THR A 549 13.12 -8.03 3.36
N SER A 550 13.76 -8.50 2.28
CA SER A 550 14.24 -7.65 1.18
C SER A 550 13.10 -6.94 0.45
N ALA A 551 11.96 -7.62 0.24
CA ALA A 551 10.79 -6.96 -0.34
C ALA A 551 10.21 -5.91 0.61
N PHE A 552 10.14 -6.22 1.91
CA PHE A 552 9.57 -5.33 2.91
C PHE A 552 10.39 -4.05 3.08
N SER A 553 11.73 -4.12 3.05
CA SER A 553 12.58 -2.93 3.18
C SER A 553 12.32 -1.90 2.07
N VAL A 554 12.03 -2.36 0.85
CA VAL A 554 11.70 -1.48 -0.28
C VAL A 554 10.27 -0.93 -0.20
N ILE A 555 9.31 -1.71 0.28
CA ILE A 555 7.92 -1.23 0.41
C ILE A 555 7.79 -0.24 1.58
N ALA A 556 8.46 -0.54 2.70
CA ALA A 556 8.39 0.23 3.92
C ALA A 556 8.80 1.69 3.75
N CYS A 557 9.80 1.98 2.92
CA CYS A 557 10.31 3.33 2.73
C CYS A 557 9.30 4.29 2.07
N ARG A 558 8.21 3.76 1.49
CA ARG A 558 7.24 4.51 0.65
C ARG A 558 6.13 5.22 1.43
N SER A 559 5.97 4.93 2.72
CA SER A 559 4.99 5.59 3.58
C SER A 559 5.50 5.68 5.02
N GLN A 560 5.01 6.65 5.79
CA GLN A 560 5.40 6.76 7.20
C GLN A 560 4.98 5.53 8.01
N VAL A 561 3.77 5.01 7.76
CA VAL A 561 3.30 3.76 8.38
C VAL A 561 4.23 2.59 8.04
N GLY A 562 4.66 2.47 6.78
CA GLY A 562 5.61 1.45 6.34
C GLY A 562 6.94 1.52 7.09
N ARG A 563 7.49 2.73 7.25
CA ARG A 563 8.72 2.99 8.01
C ARG A 563 8.59 2.53 9.46
N ASN A 564 7.51 2.95 10.12
CA ASN A 564 7.20 2.60 11.51
C ASN A 564 7.08 1.08 11.70
N LEU A 565 6.36 0.40 10.80
CA LEU A 565 6.22 -1.06 10.81
C LEU A 565 7.54 -1.79 10.59
N PHE A 566 8.39 -1.27 9.72
CA PHE A 566 9.70 -1.84 9.46
C PHE A 566 10.61 -1.72 10.67
N HIS A 567 10.56 -0.59 11.38
CA HIS A 567 11.26 -0.43 12.65
C HIS A 567 10.80 -1.46 13.68
N ILE A 568 9.48 -1.64 13.86
CA ILE A 568 8.89 -2.64 14.77
C ILE A 568 9.38 -4.05 14.42
N PHE A 569 9.29 -4.43 13.13
CA PHE A 569 9.76 -5.73 12.64
C PHE A 569 11.25 -5.94 12.93
N ARG A 570 12.08 -4.95 12.63
CA ARG A 570 13.53 -5.01 12.86
C ARG A 570 13.86 -5.24 14.33
N GLN A 571 13.19 -4.54 15.25
CA GLN A 571 13.37 -4.75 16.68
C GLN A 571 12.88 -6.14 17.13
N SER A 572 11.77 -6.64 16.58
CA SER A 572 11.29 -8.00 16.85
C SER A 572 12.26 -9.09 16.41
N VAL A 573 12.91 -8.94 15.25
CA VAL A 573 13.94 -9.90 14.80
C VAL A 573 15.19 -9.84 15.68
N ARG A 574 15.65 -8.62 16.03
CA ARG A 574 16.80 -8.44 16.95
C ARG A 574 16.53 -9.04 18.33
N ALA A 575 15.28 -9.08 18.78
CA ALA A 575 14.91 -9.69 20.06
C ALA A 575 15.04 -11.23 20.09
N GLN A 576 15.20 -11.90 18.94
CA GLN A 576 15.43 -13.35 18.86
C GLN A 576 16.90 -13.75 19.08
N ASP A 577 17.81 -12.79 19.30
CA ASP A 577 19.23 -13.01 19.63
C ASP A 577 20.01 -13.92 18.64
N GLN A 578 19.60 -13.97 17.36
CA GLN A 578 20.31 -14.72 16.29
C GLN A 578 21.35 -13.86 15.52
N GLU A 579 21.68 -12.66 16.00
CA GLU A 579 22.50 -11.65 15.30
C GLU A 579 23.90 -12.18 14.89
N ALA A 580 24.57 -12.96 15.75
CA ALA A 580 25.90 -13.51 15.46
C ALA A 580 25.90 -14.41 14.21
N ARG A 581 24.83 -15.18 13.98
CA ARG A 581 24.70 -16.07 12.82
C ARG A 581 24.53 -15.31 11.51
N VAL A 582 23.92 -14.12 11.56
CA VAL A 582 23.76 -13.23 10.39
C VAL A 582 25.11 -12.65 9.99
N LEU A 583 25.86 -12.15 10.97
CA LEU A 583 27.16 -11.50 10.75
C LEU A 583 28.23 -12.47 10.27
N GLU A 584 28.19 -13.73 10.72
CA GLU A 584 29.17 -14.76 10.38
C GLU A 584 28.88 -15.50 9.06
N SER A 585 27.70 -15.32 8.47
CA SER A 585 27.29 -16.06 7.27
C SER A 585 27.72 -15.38 5.96
N ASP A 586 28.49 -16.08 5.12
CA ASP A 586 28.84 -15.62 3.77
C ASP A 586 27.67 -15.65 2.78
N GLN A 587 26.55 -16.29 3.14
CA GLN A 587 25.38 -16.44 2.26
C GLN A 587 24.36 -15.30 2.40
N VAL A 588 24.50 -14.47 3.44
CA VAL A 588 23.59 -13.34 3.68
C VAL A 588 24.08 -12.11 2.91
N PRO A 589 23.22 -11.44 2.13
CA PRO A 589 23.56 -10.16 1.50
C PRO A 589 24.01 -9.15 2.56
N GLU A 590 25.04 -8.35 2.26
CA GLU A 590 25.56 -7.34 3.19
C GLU A 590 24.47 -6.36 3.64
N GLU A 591 23.48 -6.07 2.79
CA GLU A 591 22.30 -5.26 3.14
C GLU A 591 21.49 -5.83 4.31
N ILE A 592 21.34 -7.15 4.38
CA ILE A 592 20.62 -7.84 5.45
C ILE A 592 21.49 -7.92 6.70
N LYS A 593 22.81 -8.04 6.54
CA LYS A 593 23.76 -7.93 7.65
C LYS A 593 23.75 -6.55 8.28
N GLU A 594 23.69 -5.49 7.49
CA GLU A 594 23.47 -4.12 7.99
C GLU A 594 22.11 -3.97 8.67
N LEU A 595 21.09 -4.66 8.15
CA LEU A 595 19.74 -4.57 8.70
C LEU A 595 19.66 -5.07 10.14
N PHE A 596 20.27 -6.22 10.44
CA PHE A 596 20.14 -6.86 11.75
C PHE A 596 21.38 -6.77 12.63
N GLY A 597 22.56 -6.49 12.06
CA GLY A 597 23.81 -6.36 12.80
C GLY A 597 23.78 -5.19 13.79
N ARG A 598 24.12 -5.45 15.05
CA ARG A 598 24.57 -4.39 15.96
C ARG A 598 26.06 -4.19 15.74
N TYR A 599 26.45 -3.12 15.05
CA TYR A 599 27.85 -2.70 15.09
C TYR A 599 28.20 -2.29 16.52
N PRO A 600 29.15 -2.96 17.20
CA PRO A 600 29.53 -2.58 18.55
C PRO A 600 30.16 -1.18 18.49
N ARG A 601 29.44 -0.16 18.98
CA ARG A 601 29.91 1.24 19.06
C ARG A 601 30.28 1.88 17.71
N SER A 602 29.37 1.82 16.73
CA SER A 602 29.34 2.86 15.69
C SER A 602 28.95 4.19 16.34
N SER A 603 29.78 5.24 16.20
CA SER A 603 29.41 6.61 16.61
C SER A 603 28.46 7.28 15.61
N LYS A 604 28.06 6.58 14.54
CA LYS A 604 27.12 7.06 13.53
C LYS A 604 25.74 6.46 13.82
N PRO A 605 24.67 7.28 13.79
CA PRO A 605 23.30 6.78 13.92
C PRO A 605 23.00 5.74 12.82
N ASP A 606 22.20 4.74 13.18
CA ASP A 606 21.77 3.70 12.25
C ASP A 606 20.93 4.34 11.14
N LYS A 607 21.09 3.90 9.89
CA LYS A 607 20.40 4.52 8.75
C LYS A 607 18.87 4.32 8.75
N TRP A 608 18.34 3.59 9.73
CA TRP A 608 16.91 3.31 9.92
C TRP A 608 16.41 3.84 11.27
N ASP A 609 17.25 4.51 12.06
CA ASP A 609 16.81 5.05 13.36
C ASP A 609 15.71 6.08 13.18
N TYR A 610 15.75 6.88 12.11
CA TYR A 610 14.70 7.86 11.80
C TYR A 610 13.33 7.24 11.46
N TYR A 611 13.24 5.91 11.27
CA TYR A 611 11.94 5.22 11.11
C TYR A 611 11.17 5.10 12.43
N GLU A 612 11.76 5.50 13.57
CA GLU A 612 11.04 5.57 14.85
C GLU A 612 10.09 6.78 14.97
N ASP A 613 10.23 7.76 14.07
CA ASP A 613 9.47 9.01 14.13
C ASP A 613 7.95 8.76 14.01
N GLY A 614 7.18 9.33 14.94
CA GLY A 614 5.73 9.11 15.06
C GLY A 614 5.32 7.85 15.83
N LEU A 615 6.25 6.99 16.28
CA LEU A 615 5.91 5.85 17.16
C LEU A 615 5.50 6.26 18.58
N ASP A 616 5.72 7.52 18.98
CA ASP A 616 5.28 8.05 20.28
C ASP A 616 3.76 7.90 20.51
N LYS A 617 2.97 7.87 19.43
CA LYS A 617 1.51 7.63 19.47
C LYS A 617 1.12 6.26 20.03
N LEU A 618 2.02 5.26 19.97
CA LEU A 618 1.80 3.93 20.56
C LEU A 618 2.02 3.92 22.09
N GLY A 619 2.49 5.03 22.69
CA GLY A 619 3.03 5.07 24.06
C GLY A 619 2.18 5.76 25.14
N GLU A 620 0.94 6.19 24.87
CA GLU A 620 0.11 6.91 25.85
C GLU A 620 -0.59 6.03 26.92
N GLY A 621 -0.20 4.76 27.05
CA GLY A 621 -0.67 3.85 28.10
C GLY A 621 0.36 3.66 29.23
N GLU A 622 0.09 4.30 30.37
CA GLU A 622 0.67 4.09 31.72
C GLU A 622 2.17 4.44 31.95
N GLY A 623 2.37 5.61 32.61
CA GLY A 623 3.43 5.88 33.59
C GLY A 623 4.90 5.68 33.17
N ARG A 624 5.56 6.71 32.63
CA ARG A 624 7.02 6.73 32.46
C ARG A 624 7.71 7.56 33.54
N ASP A 625 8.53 6.89 34.36
CA ASP A 625 9.70 7.49 35.00
C ASP A 625 10.74 7.83 33.92
N VAL A 626 11.10 9.12 33.86
CA VAL A 626 12.06 9.69 32.91
C VAL A 626 13.48 9.48 33.44
N ALA A 627 13.98 8.24 33.43
CA ALA A 627 15.40 7.94 33.63
C ALA A 627 15.74 6.46 33.35
N ALA A 628 15.85 6.07 32.07
CA ALA A 628 16.52 4.81 31.74
C ALA A 628 17.28 4.93 30.40
N ALA A 629 18.52 4.43 30.41
CA ALA A 629 19.50 4.55 29.35
C ALA A 629 19.02 4.04 27.98
N ASP A 630 19.62 4.61 26.93
CA ASP A 630 19.40 4.40 25.49
C ASP A 630 19.13 2.94 25.05
N GLY A 631 19.74 1.96 25.71
CA GLY A 631 19.55 0.53 25.44
C GLY A 631 18.16 -0.03 25.81
N MET A 632 17.40 0.64 26.69
CA MET A 632 16.05 0.24 27.08
C MET A 632 14.99 0.77 26.10
N ARG A 633 15.27 1.88 25.41
CA ARG A 633 14.36 2.51 24.45
C ARG A 633 14.22 1.66 23.18
N MET A 634 15.32 1.06 22.70
CA MET A 634 15.34 0.13 21.55
C MET A 634 14.46 -1.12 21.73
N ARG A 635 14.27 -1.61 22.97
CA ARG A 635 13.46 -2.80 23.26
C ARG A 635 11.96 -2.52 23.39
N ASN A 636 11.54 -1.24 23.43
CA ASN A 636 10.17 -0.87 23.75
C ASN A 636 9.19 -0.97 22.58
N TYR A 637 9.68 -1.05 21.33
CA TYR A 637 8.82 -1.08 20.13
C TYR A 637 8.73 -2.46 19.47
N ALA A 638 9.48 -3.47 19.94
CA ALA A 638 9.37 -4.83 19.42
C ALA A 638 7.95 -5.39 19.67
N ALA A 639 7.37 -5.98 18.64
CA ALA A 639 6.14 -6.76 18.79
C ALA A 639 6.46 -8.16 19.34
N SER A 640 5.67 -8.59 20.32
CA SER A 640 5.77 -9.88 21.02
C SER A 640 5.29 -11.09 20.19
N GLY A 641 4.62 -10.85 19.06
CA GLY A 641 4.16 -11.85 18.11
C GLY A 641 3.16 -11.26 17.11
N VAL A 642 2.54 -12.10 16.27
CA VAL A 642 1.61 -11.64 15.21
C VAL A 642 0.46 -10.76 15.76
N ARG A 643 -0.13 -11.09 16.92
CA ARG A 643 -1.23 -10.32 17.52
C ARG A 643 -0.85 -8.88 17.83
N ASP A 644 0.26 -8.73 18.53
CA ASP A 644 0.75 -7.44 18.98
C ASP A 644 1.19 -6.58 17.79
N MET A 645 1.84 -7.22 16.80
CA MET A 645 2.15 -6.58 15.52
C MET A 645 0.90 -6.04 14.82
N LEU A 646 -0.17 -6.84 14.70
CA LEU A 646 -1.41 -6.41 14.04
C LEU A 646 -2.09 -5.26 14.78
N SER A 647 -2.07 -5.26 16.11
CA SER A 647 -2.63 -4.15 16.90
C SER A 647 -1.83 -2.85 16.73
N LYS A 648 -0.50 -2.93 16.69
CA LYS A 648 0.36 -1.79 16.37
C LYS A 648 0.13 -1.29 14.94
N TYR A 649 -0.03 -2.21 13.98
CA TYR A 649 -0.33 -1.85 12.60
C TYR A 649 -1.69 -1.16 12.48
N GLU A 650 -2.74 -1.72 13.07
CA GLU A 650 -4.07 -1.09 13.12
C GLU A 650 -3.98 0.34 13.64
N SER A 651 -3.34 0.53 14.80
CA SER A 651 -3.20 1.84 15.44
C SER A 651 -2.46 2.84 14.56
N LEU A 652 -1.41 2.41 13.86
CA LEU A 652 -0.62 3.27 12.97
C LEU A 652 -1.31 3.58 11.63
N SER A 653 -2.30 2.78 11.21
CA SER A 653 -2.88 2.89 9.86
C SER A 653 -4.30 3.43 9.86
N LEU A 654 -5.15 2.97 10.78
CA LEU A 654 -6.57 3.31 10.83
C LEU A 654 -6.95 4.15 12.05
N GLY A 655 -6.05 4.24 13.04
CA GLY A 655 -6.32 4.81 14.35
C GLY A 655 -7.09 3.87 15.28
N GLN A 656 -7.41 4.35 16.48
CA GLN A 656 -8.26 3.62 17.42
C GLN A 656 -9.71 3.64 16.97
N ASP A 657 -10.33 2.47 16.87
CA ASP A 657 -11.77 2.39 16.62
C ASP A 657 -12.54 2.99 17.80
N SER A 658 -13.32 4.03 17.53
CA SER A 658 -14.16 4.73 18.52
C SER A 658 -15.09 3.82 19.33
N GLN A 659 -15.40 2.62 18.84
CA GLN A 659 -16.21 1.63 19.55
C GLN A 659 -15.47 0.92 20.69
N ASP A 660 -14.14 0.91 20.70
CA ASP A 660 -13.32 0.34 21.80
C ASP A 660 -13.18 1.30 23.00
N ARG A 661 -13.74 2.52 22.93
CA ARG A 661 -13.74 3.53 24.02
C ARG A 661 -14.96 3.44 24.96
N ARG A 662 -15.78 2.39 24.90
CA ARG A 662 -16.98 2.24 25.74
C ARG A 662 -16.89 1.17 26.79
#